data_AF-A0A7X3T6H0-F1
#
_entry.id   AF-A0A7X3T6H0-F1
#
_cell.length_a   1.000
_cell.length_b   1.000
_cell.length_c   1.000
_cell.angle_alpha   90.00
_cell.angle_beta   90.00
_cell.angle_gamma   90.00
#
_symmetry.space_group_name_H-M   'P 1'
#
loop_
_entity.id
_entity.type
_entity.pdbx_description
1 polymer ?
#
loop_
_entity_poly.entity_id
_entity_poly.type
_entity_poly.pdbx_seq_one_letter_code
_entity_poly.pdbx_strand_id
1 'polypeptide(L)'
;MTTNVLEDIIAHCHRRHEQPLKQRKTISAPPLYKGLPYHFTVYCAHGYPVMLQDLEAAGISFMPIGQAPGTDRPPRYFGGERFLKRQGVRDWGIIQWHKSCGIHVYTGMPSARDGAPWHDIDFKYEAICAAPDAVLACVQALVNAVANPLLTLSKSGGLRFSCRIPGYLHPNTERPLLYVNKQTSTAEHPHRHKASIEIFGENGHNCWDARYEILLGNLLDPPVIPKEVFFAPIDALRAALHAPVSQNVEHKENIPEAPYSLGSGKLDLAKEAFFMRGFSYVRQEDGFHYWRRHGDEIDDTEVSLWEDEAGVWLRASTADTGLPLEATLLTDVWKDTGILPPIPATGLPIDAKVVAIREGKLSPLSIKRPTPILQKSEPTESADETPPEMSVQVQRAFDRNVRVLGFTAEIDAEKDPEVESVLRTRKAICLKVPSVDLAAVASRFLQSRDVSSVAESPDRMHLWDPVKDIPSTRLFSDPAYAKMAEQLLEMDEGTRPLCITNTAGEDKLFLRCELSRTTLKAWIANWQGNALGNFALALLNAVGIRDKSHGNAIKRVRTVVETFQWLEAEIIEQMGQVNEATVENIQVFPAIYADPSWTFWHQLKCFFEHYTRDADAPMQWKDEVLQFRVPPVLHPGVEYLFVNMPALDAEHLRRAFLDVETEIFRPEPVAWILGNRVFQIRTGIYPRETILDFSNTWDTMGMSETGQHIFSRIQAEIERDRTLKHGIITHAYAIEQLKDIVKNENVCFLTNFQDFREAEGLEIALQEAQVIWMVGIPEMGAPTLLNRTRILFGNDAEPLSYEMETESYRYKDARVQSVYKKEATRIFTEIIALAQLNRLANKKVMLITGLRIPEITDRPETLLFDWKDFDVAGGLDNLAEVITTRQRFETERDNLTPESSRQEVERVLGCSPRQANRVLRRLRGGKSARVPFREQILALLADGQKKTPELVAAIQGHPKAINTELTRLVGIGEIVKVRRGVYTLPEV
;
A
#
# COMPACT_ATOMS: atom_id res chain seq x y z
N MET A 1 -26.05 35.67 29.39
CA MET A 1 -26.83 34.80 28.48
C MET A 1 -26.61 33.31 28.76
N THR A 2 -26.02 32.91 29.89
CA THR A 2 -25.67 31.51 30.22
C THR A 2 -26.78 30.70 30.92
N THR A 3 -27.80 31.35 31.49
CA THR A 3 -28.85 30.70 32.28
C THR A 3 -29.76 29.77 31.46
N ASN A 4 -30.08 30.13 30.22
CA ASN A 4 -31.04 29.38 29.38
C ASN A 4 -30.50 28.03 28.86
N VAL A 5 -29.18 27.81 28.86
CA VAL A 5 -28.56 26.59 28.31
C VAL A 5 -28.55 25.45 29.34
N LEU A 6 -28.48 25.78 30.63
CA LEU A 6 -28.42 24.79 31.71
C LEU A 6 -29.82 24.35 32.19
N GLU A 7 -30.83 25.19 32.02
CA GLU A 7 -32.23 24.88 32.40
C GLU A 7 -32.78 23.64 31.66
N ASP A 8 -32.37 23.41 30.41
CA ASP A 8 -32.84 22.30 29.57
C ASP A 8 -31.80 21.17 29.36
N ILE A 9 -30.66 21.21 30.06
CA ILE A 9 -29.52 20.33 29.74
C ILE A 9 -29.85 18.85 29.92
N ILE A 10 -30.66 18.50 30.92
CA ILE A 10 -31.10 17.13 31.19
C ILE A 10 -32.01 16.62 30.05
N ALA A 11 -32.97 17.44 29.61
CA ALA A 11 -33.82 17.12 28.46
C ALA A 11 -32.99 16.94 27.17
N HIS A 12 -31.92 17.74 27.00
CA HIS A 12 -30.98 17.57 25.89
C HIS A 12 -30.22 16.24 25.98
N CYS A 13 -29.81 15.83 27.18
CA CYS A 13 -29.18 14.53 27.42
C CYS A 13 -30.08 13.37 27.00
N HIS A 14 -31.36 13.38 27.38
CA HIS A 14 -32.35 12.37 26.99
C HIS A 14 -32.52 12.30 25.46
N ARG A 15 -32.77 13.45 24.80
CA ARG A 15 -32.91 13.48 23.32
C ARG A 15 -31.68 12.95 22.59
N ARG A 16 -30.47 13.23 23.11
CA ARG A 16 -29.22 12.74 22.53
C ARG A 16 -29.05 11.23 22.72
N HIS A 17 -29.47 10.69 23.87
CA HIS A 17 -29.45 9.26 24.10
C HIS A 17 -30.38 8.51 23.14
N GLU A 18 -31.58 9.04 22.91
CA GLU A 18 -32.56 8.49 21.96
C GLU A 18 -32.11 8.58 20.50
N GLN A 19 -31.36 9.63 20.15
CA GLN A 19 -30.86 9.85 18.79
C GLN A 19 -29.36 10.16 18.78
N PRO A 20 -28.50 9.11 18.93
CA PRO A 20 -27.06 9.29 18.87
C PRO A 20 -26.60 9.87 17.54
N LEU A 21 -25.66 10.82 17.60
CA LEU A 21 -25.15 11.47 16.40
C LEU A 21 -24.32 10.51 15.54
N LYS A 22 -24.50 10.59 14.22
CA LYS A 22 -23.68 9.90 13.24
C LYS A 22 -22.45 10.73 12.88
N GLN A 23 -21.33 10.04 12.62
CA GLN A 23 -20.08 10.67 12.17
C GLN A 23 -20.21 11.29 10.78
N ARG A 24 -19.39 12.32 10.52
CA ARG A 24 -19.31 13.00 9.22
C ARG A 24 -17.90 12.89 8.66
N LYS A 25 -17.78 12.75 7.34
CA LYS A 25 -16.49 12.64 6.66
C LYS A 25 -15.68 13.94 6.82
N THR A 26 -14.41 13.83 7.20
CA THR A 26 -13.47 14.95 7.24
C THR A 26 -13.28 15.52 5.84
N ILE A 27 -13.27 16.85 5.72
CA ILE A 27 -13.04 17.52 4.43
C ILE A 27 -11.59 17.97 4.37
N SER A 28 -10.93 17.56 3.30
CA SER A 28 -9.58 17.99 2.95
C SER A 28 -9.66 18.98 1.80
N ALA A 29 -9.09 20.17 1.97
CA ALA A 29 -8.96 21.15 0.90
C ALA A 29 -7.47 21.39 0.63
N PRO A 30 -7.01 21.28 -0.63
CA PRO A 30 -5.67 21.76 -0.96
C PRO A 30 -5.62 23.27 -0.75
N PRO A 31 -4.53 23.84 -0.19
CA PRO A 31 -4.32 25.28 -0.25
C PRO A 31 -4.38 25.74 -1.72
N LEU A 32 -4.82 26.98 -1.93
CA LEU A 32 -5.00 27.61 -3.25
C LEU A 32 -3.70 27.66 -4.11
N TYR A 33 -2.57 27.23 -3.57
CA TYR A 33 -1.28 27.14 -4.26
C TYR A 33 -0.78 25.68 -4.24
N LYS A 34 -0.40 25.15 -5.42
CA LYS A 34 0.18 23.81 -5.57
C LYS A 34 1.45 23.68 -4.72
N GLY A 35 1.35 22.95 -3.62
CA GLY A 35 2.46 22.64 -2.72
C GLY A 35 1.94 22.22 -1.35
N LEU A 36 2.68 21.35 -0.64
CA LEU A 36 2.43 21.09 0.78
C LEU A 36 2.48 22.41 1.57
N PRO A 37 1.63 22.60 2.60
CA PRO A 37 0.81 21.59 3.28
C PRO A 37 -0.72 21.69 3.05
N TYR A 38 -1.42 20.55 3.07
CA TYR A 38 -2.88 20.46 3.06
C TYR A 38 -3.50 21.08 4.32
N HIS A 39 -4.65 21.77 4.17
CA HIS A 39 -5.49 22.16 5.31
C HIS A 39 -6.60 21.11 5.48
N PHE A 40 -6.64 20.52 6.68
CA PHE A 40 -7.69 19.59 7.07
C PHE A 40 -8.67 20.30 7.99
N THR A 41 -9.94 20.29 7.57
CA THR A 41 -11.04 20.82 8.36
C THR A 41 -11.92 19.66 8.78
N VAL A 42 -11.99 19.44 10.08
CA VAL A 42 -12.89 18.44 10.65
C VAL A 42 -14.17 19.14 11.03
N TYR A 43 -15.29 18.59 10.58
CA TYR A 43 -16.60 19.07 10.99
C TYR A 43 -17.07 18.20 12.15
N CYS A 44 -17.42 18.84 13.27
CA CYS A 44 -18.16 18.11 14.30
C CYS A 44 -19.54 17.72 13.75
N ALA A 45 -20.27 16.87 14.47
CA ALA A 45 -21.60 16.40 14.04
C ALA A 45 -22.63 17.53 13.77
N HIS A 46 -22.41 18.72 14.32
CA HIS A 46 -23.24 19.93 14.11
C HIS A 46 -22.75 20.86 13.00
N GLY A 47 -21.64 20.55 12.33
CA GLY A 47 -21.11 21.35 11.22
C GLY A 47 -20.19 22.49 11.64
N TYR A 48 -19.73 22.55 12.88
CA TYR A 48 -18.68 23.48 13.28
C TYR A 48 -17.32 23.02 12.73
N PRO A 49 -16.63 23.86 11.95
CA PRO A 49 -15.30 23.53 11.44
C PRO A 49 -14.26 23.70 12.55
N VAL A 50 -13.45 22.67 12.74
CA VAL A 50 -12.25 22.73 13.58
C VAL A 50 -11.05 22.49 12.67
N MET A 51 -10.16 23.49 12.60
CA MET A 51 -8.90 23.32 11.89
C MET A 51 -7.94 22.54 12.77
N LEU A 52 -7.32 21.51 12.21
CA LEU A 52 -6.38 20.68 12.97
C LEU A 52 -5.16 21.47 13.44
N GLN A 53 -4.74 22.49 12.68
CA GLN A 53 -3.65 23.39 13.04
C GLN A 53 -3.98 24.21 14.30
N ASP A 54 -5.26 24.56 14.49
CA ASP A 54 -5.68 25.30 15.69
C ASP A 54 -5.63 24.41 16.93
N LEU A 55 -5.95 23.11 16.79
CA LEU A 55 -5.76 22.12 17.86
C LEU A 55 -4.27 21.96 18.19
N GLU A 56 -3.39 21.96 17.18
CA GLU A 56 -1.93 21.94 17.37
C GLU A 56 -1.43 23.21 18.08
N ALA A 57 -1.93 24.38 17.71
CA ALA A 57 -1.58 25.63 18.38
C ALA A 57 -2.10 25.68 19.83
N ALA A 58 -3.26 25.08 20.09
CA ALA A 58 -3.90 25.03 21.41
C ALA A 58 -3.23 24.07 22.41
N GLY A 59 -2.21 23.31 21.99
CA GLY A 59 -1.60 22.31 22.87
C GLY A 59 -2.37 20.98 22.95
N ILE A 60 -3.29 20.71 22.03
CA ILE A 60 -4.18 19.52 22.05
C ILE A 60 -3.58 18.39 21.20
N SER A 61 -3.69 17.16 21.71
CA SER A 61 -3.35 15.91 21.00
C SER A 61 -4.58 15.32 20.34
N PHE A 62 -4.47 14.90 19.07
CA PHE A 62 -5.61 14.36 18.32
C PHE A 62 -5.19 13.35 17.23
N MET A 63 -6.15 12.53 16.75
CA MET A 63 -5.95 11.58 15.65
C MET A 63 -7.21 11.39 14.79
N PRO A 64 -7.09 10.95 13.52
CA PRO A 64 -8.24 10.63 12.68
C PRO A 64 -8.99 9.37 13.12
N ILE A 65 -10.31 9.34 12.90
CA ILE A 65 -11.17 8.15 13.12
C ILE A 65 -11.38 7.39 11.80
N GLY A 66 -11.16 6.07 11.79
CA GLY A 66 -11.32 5.18 10.62
C GLY A 66 -12.77 4.87 10.21
N GLN A 67 -12.93 4.13 9.10
CA GLN A 67 -14.22 3.94 8.39
C GLN A 67 -15.09 2.74 8.83
N ALA A 68 -14.64 1.85 9.72
CA ALA A 68 -15.33 0.57 9.94
C ALA A 68 -16.35 0.59 11.10
N PRO A 69 -17.52 -0.07 10.97
CA PRO A 69 -18.42 -0.33 12.11
C PRO A 69 -17.64 -1.13 13.16
N GLY A 70 -17.41 -0.54 14.34
CA GLY A 70 -16.57 -1.15 15.40
C GLY A 70 -15.21 -0.47 15.64
N THR A 71 -14.75 0.40 14.73
CA THR A 71 -13.58 1.29 14.96
C THR A 71 -13.93 2.57 15.72
N ASP A 72 -15.16 2.66 16.20
CA ASP A 72 -15.66 3.70 17.11
C ASP A 72 -15.07 3.65 18.53
N ARG A 73 -14.28 2.60 18.80
CA ARG A 73 -13.59 2.44 20.07
C ARG A 73 -12.16 2.95 19.90
N PRO A 74 -11.62 3.75 20.84
CA PRO A 74 -10.19 3.97 20.89
C PRO A 74 -9.47 2.62 20.93
N PRO A 75 -8.23 2.52 20.43
CA PRO A 75 -7.46 1.28 20.45
C PRO A 75 -7.54 0.61 21.84
N ARG A 76 -7.86 -0.68 21.87
CA ARG A 76 -8.15 -1.43 23.12
C ARG A 76 -6.96 -1.48 24.09
N TYR A 77 -5.74 -1.20 23.61
CA TYR A 77 -4.52 -1.12 24.40
C TYR A 77 -4.02 0.32 24.46
N PHE A 78 -4.37 1.02 25.56
CA PHE A 78 -3.68 2.23 25.98
C PHE A 78 -2.37 1.82 26.66
N GLY A 79 -1.21 2.20 26.12
CA GLY A 79 0.07 1.88 26.78
C GLY A 79 1.36 1.84 25.96
N GLY A 80 1.36 2.20 24.68
CA GLY A 80 2.60 2.28 23.89
C GLY A 80 3.30 3.65 23.99
N GLU A 81 4.62 3.71 23.73
CA GLU A 81 5.40 4.96 23.62
C GLU A 81 4.74 5.99 22.70
N ARG A 82 4.00 5.52 21.70
CA ARG A 82 3.22 6.36 20.79
C ARG A 82 2.22 7.26 21.51
N PHE A 83 1.56 6.80 22.58
CA PHE A 83 0.56 7.59 23.32
C PHE A 83 1.18 8.48 24.39
N LEU A 84 2.48 8.31 24.68
CA LEU A 84 3.24 9.17 25.58
C LEU A 84 3.68 10.47 24.91
N LYS A 85 3.70 10.51 23.57
CA LYS A 85 3.98 11.74 22.82
C LYS A 85 2.69 12.38 22.30
N ARG A 86 2.72 13.71 22.18
CA ARG A 86 1.67 14.51 21.56
C ARG A 86 1.47 14.10 20.09
N GLN A 87 0.22 13.84 19.70
CA GLN A 87 -0.14 13.52 18.32
C GLN A 87 -0.72 14.75 17.61
N GLY A 88 -0.27 15.01 16.40
CA GLY A 88 -0.75 16.08 15.52
C GLY A 88 -1.04 15.59 14.11
N VAL A 89 -1.32 16.53 13.20
CA VAL A 89 -1.64 16.26 11.77
C VAL A 89 -0.57 15.40 11.11
N ARG A 90 0.70 15.66 11.43
CA ARG A 90 1.86 15.02 10.81
C ARG A 90 2.06 13.57 11.25
N ASP A 91 1.45 13.12 12.35
CA ASP A 91 1.64 11.77 12.89
C ASP A 91 0.79 10.69 12.18
N TRP A 92 -0.19 11.08 11.36
CA TRP A 92 -1.18 10.15 10.77
C TRP A 92 -1.14 10.08 9.25
N GLY A 93 -0.32 10.89 8.58
CA GLY A 93 -0.24 10.91 7.13
C GLY A 93 -1.53 11.39 6.44
N ILE A 94 -1.39 11.96 5.25
CA ILE A 94 -2.49 12.60 4.50
C ILE A 94 -3.64 11.61 4.18
N ILE A 95 -3.31 10.34 3.97
CA ILE A 95 -4.27 9.28 3.60
C ILE A 95 -5.24 8.97 4.73
N GLN A 96 -4.74 8.87 5.97
CA GLN A 96 -5.61 8.58 7.11
C GLN A 96 -6.57 9.74 7.36
N TRP A 97 -6.11 10.97 7.13
CA TRP A 97 -6.97 12.15 7.16
C TRP A 97 -8.04 12.16 6.05
N HIS A 98 -7.71 11.78 4.82
CA HIS A 98 -8.69 11.66 3.72
C HIS A 98 -9.73 10.56 3.95
N LYS A 99 -9.32 9.48 4.62
CA LYS A 99 -10.21 8.36 4.99
C LYS A 99 -10.95 8.61 6.30
N SER A 100 -10.64 9.70 7.02
CA SER A 100 -11.18 9.94 8.35
C SER A 100 -12.65 10.40 8.34
N CYS A 101 -13.40 9.91 9.33
CA CYS A 101 -14.78 10.28 9.59
C CYS A 101 -14.93 11.13 10.87
N GLY A 102 -13.87 11.88 11.21
CA GLY A 102 -13.79 12.69 12.41
C GLY A 102 -12.41 12.60 13.05
N ILE A 103 -12.34 13.07 14.30
CA ILE A 103 -11.14 13.03 15.14
C ILE A 103 -11.45 12.45 16.51
N HIS A 104 -10.46 11.78 17.07
CA HIS A 104 -10.36 11.62 18.51
C HIS A 104 -9.48 12.72 19.10
N VAL A 105 -10.00 13.46 20.08
CA VAL A 105 -9.22 14.43 20.88
C VAL A 105 -8.85 13.77 22.19
N TYR A 106 -7.58 13.80 22.57
CA TYR A 106 -7.11 13.16 23.80
C TYR A 106 -6.92 14.18 24.91
N THR A 107 -7.30 13.84 26.13
CA THR A 107 -7.00 14.61 27.34
C THR A 107 -5.90 13.92 28.17
N GLY A 108 -5.30 14.64 29.13
CA GLY A 108 -4.11 14.19 29.88
C GLY A 108 -2.77 14.75 29.38
N MET A 109 -1.66 14.09 29.73
CA MET A 109 -0.28 14.57 29.47
C MET A 109 0.03 14.90 28.01
N PRO A 110 -0.41 14.13 26.99
CA PRO A 110 -0.15 14.46 25.58
C PRO A 110 -0.77 15.80 25.13
N SER A 111 -1.72 16.33 25.89
CA SER A 111 -2.44 17.59 25.62
C SER A 111 -2.08 18.71 26.60
N ALA A 112 -1.00 18.56 27.37
CA ALA A 112 -0.53 19.61 28.26
C ALA A 112 -0.03 20.83 27.47
N ARG A 113 -0.37 22.03 27.96
CA ARG A 113 0.28 23.29 27.55
C ARG A 113 0.58 24.11 28.80
N ASP A 114 1.74 24.76 28.78
CA ASP A 114 2.26 25.58 29.89
C ASP A 114 2.31 24.80 31.23
N GLY A 115 2.60 23.49 31.17
CA GLY A 115 2.70 22.62 32.35
C GLY A 115 1.38 22.25 33.03
N ALA A 116 0.23 22.66 32.48
CA ALA A 116 -1.09 22.32 32.99
C ALA A 116 -1.75 21.21 32.14
N PRO A 117 -1.92 19.97 32.68
CA PRO A 117 -2.57 18.88 31.97
C PRO A 117 -4.08 19.07 31.81
N TRP A 118 -4.65 18.51 30.74
CA TRP A 118 -6.10 18.44 30.55
C TRP A 118 -6.72 17.36 31.45
N HIS A 119 -7.88 17.67 32.01
CA HIS A 119 -8.68 16.78 32.85
C HIS A 119 -10.13 16.83 32.39
N ASP A 120 -10.77 15.66 32.39
CA ASP A 120 -12.19 15.48 32.09
C ASP A 120 -12.91 14.93 33.32
N ILE A 121 -14.09 15.49 33.61
CA ILE A 121 -15.11 14.87 34.45
C ILE A 121 -16.22 14.38 33.53
N ASP A 122 -16.43 13.07 33.47
CA ASP A 122 -17.48 12.44 32.69
C ASP A 122 -18.65 12.02 33.59
N PHE A 123 -19.80 12.65 33.38
CA PHE A 123 -21.09 12.29 33.94
C PHE A 123 -21.80 11.39 32.94
N LYS A 124 -21.68 10.08 33.14
CA LYS A 124 -22.39 9.12 32.29
C LYS A 124 -23.89 9.34 32.35
N TYR A 125 -24.58 8.96 31.28
CA TYR A 125 -26.03 9.13 31.17
C TYR A 125 -26.77 8.45 32.32
N GLU A 126 -26.28 7.30 32.80
CA GLU A 126 -26.83 6.60 33.96
C GLU A 126 -26.75 7.42 35.24
N ALA A 127 -25.68 8.19 35.44
CA ALA A 127 -25.54 9.08 36.59
C ALA A 127 -26.50 10.28 36.49
N ILE A 128 -26.71 10.79 35.27
CA ILE A 128 -27.68 11.85 34.98
C ILE A 128 -29.11 11.37 35.29
N CYS A 129 -29.47 10.16 34.88
CA CYS A 129 -30.77 9.56 35.18
C CYS A 129 -30.95 9.26 36.68
N ALA A 130 -29.89 8.83 37.37
CA ALA A 130 -29.96 8.44 38.77
C ALA A 130 -30.07 9.62 39.75
N ALA A 131 -29.45 10.77 39.42
CA ALA A 131 -29.43 11.95 40.29
C ALA A 131 -29.34 13.27 39.49
N PRO A 132 -30.37 13.60 38.67
CA PRO A 132 -30.32 14.72 37.73
C PRO A 132 -30.04 16.05 38.43
N ASP A 133 -30.71 16.33 39.55
CA ASP A 133 -30.55 17.60 40.28
C ASP A 133 -29.15 17.78 40.88
N ALA A 134 -28.58 16.70 41.43
CA ALA A 134 -27.26 16.73 42.02
C ALA A 134 -26.18 16.92 40.94
N VAL A 135 -26.33 16.22 39.81
CA VAL A 135 -25.45 16.39 38.65
C VAL A 135 -25.56 17.82 38.10
N LEU A 136 -26.78 18.34 37.95
CA LEU A 136 -27.02 19.71 37.49
C LEU A 136 -26.38 20.75 38.42
N ALA A 137 -26.53 20.60 39.74
CA ALA A 137 -25.91 21.49 40.73
C ALA A 137 -24.37 21.47 40.63
N CYS A 138 -23.78 20.28 40.45
CA CYS A 138 -22.33 20.13 40.26
C CYS A 138 -21.85 20.80 38.97
N VAL A 139 -22.51 20.54 37.84
CA VAL A 139 -22.20 21.15 36.54
C VAL A 139 -22.33 22.67 36.63
N GLN A 140 -23.40 23.19 37.23
CA GLN A 140 -23.61 24.62 37.41
C GLN A 140 -22.48 25.25 38.24
N ALA A 141 -22.05 24.61 39.32
CA ALA A 141 -20.96 25.09 40.15
C ALA A 141 -19.61 25.10 39.41
N LEU A 142 -19.30 24.04 38.64
CA LEU A 142 -18.10 23.96 37.81
C LEU A 142 -18.09 25.01 36.70
N VAL A 143 -19.23 25.22 36.03
CA VAL A 143 -19.41 26.24 34.99
C VAL A 143 -19.22 27.64 35.56
N ASN A 144 -19.74 27.92 36.76
CA ASN A 144 -19.61 29.21 37.42
C ASN A 144 -18.21 29.47 38.00
N ALA A 145 -17.42 28.42 38.22
CA ALA A 145 -16.08 28.53 38.79
C ALA A 145 -15.03 29.06 37.80
N VAL A 146 -15.35 29.14 36.50
CA VAL A 146 -14.40 29.48 35.44
C VAL A 146 -14.99 30.46 34.43
N ALA A 147 -14.13 31.32 33.86
CA ALA A 147 -14.56 32.34 32.90
C ALA A 147 -14.92 31.77 31.50
N ASN A 148 -14.33 30.63 31.11
CA ASN A 148 -14.54 30.00 29.81
C ASN A 148 -14.85 28.49 29.98
N PRO A 149 -16.04 28.14 30.51
CA PRO A 149 -16.38 26.76 30.86
C PRO A 149 -16.51 25.90 29.60
N LEU A 150 -15.77 24.79 29.53
CA LEU A 150 -15.85 23.84 28.42
C LEU A 150 -16.73 22.65 28.83
N LEU A 151 -18.01 22.72 28.43
CA LEU A 151 -19.02 21.69 28.70
C LEU A 151 -19.44 21.04 27.39
N THR A 152 -19.36 19.71 27.34
CA THR A 152 -19.71 18.93 26.15
C THR A 152 -20.75 17.85 26.44
N LEU A 153 -21.56 17.54 25.44
CA LEU A 153 -22.54 16.46 25.44
C LEU A 153 -22.00 15.30 24.60
N SER A 154 -21.89 14.12 25.22
CA SER A 154 -21.36 12.91 24.58
C SER A 154 -22.34 12.32 23.58
N LYS A 155 -21.86 11.38 22.75
CA LYS A 155 -22.70 10.70 21.74
C LYS A 155 -23.85 9.88 22.33
N SER A 156 -23.75 9.46 23.59
CA SER A 156 -24.72 8.61 24.29
C SER A 156 -25.57 9.38 25.31
N GLY A 157 -25.50 10.72 25.31
CA GLY A 157 -26.28 11.57 26.22
C GLY A 157 -25.64 11.83 27.58
N GLY A 158 -24.36 11.52 27.78
CA GLY A 158 -23.60 11.91 28.98
C GLY A 158 -23.08 13.34 28.90
N LEU A 159 -22.75 13.96 30.03
CA LEU A 159 -22.15 15.29 30.11
C LEU A 159 -20.68 15.20 30.47
N ARG A 160 -19.86 16.06 29.89
CA ARG A 160 -18.43 16.13 30.18
C ARG A 160 -17.98 17.57 30.40
N PHE A 161 -17.39 17.82 31.56
CA PHE A 161 -16.72 19.09 31.87
C PHE A 161 -15.21 18.93 31.75
N SER A 162 -14.58 19.81 30.99
CA SER A 162 -13.16 19.69 30.64
C SER A 162 -12.40 20.95 31.02
N CYS A 163 -11.22 20.78 31.61
CA CYS A 163 -10.43 21.88 32.14
C CYS A 163 -8.94 21.54 32.22
N ARG A 164 -8.12 22.52 32.57
CA ARG A 164 -6.70 22.35 32.88
C ARG A 164 -6.47 22.64 34.35
N ILE A 165 -5.72 21.79 35.02
CA ILE A 165 -5.47 21.91 36.47
C ILE A 165 -3.95 21.99 36.68
N PRO A 166 -3.38 23.19 36.98
CA PRO A 166 -1.95 23.36 37.16
C PRO A 166 -1.42 22.52 38.34
N GLY A 167 -0.31 21.82 38.14
CA GLY A 167 0.36 21.04 39.20
C GLY A 167 -0.46 19.90 39.78
N TYR A 168 -1.64 19.60 39.23
CA TYR A 168 -2.44 18.46 39.62
C TYR A 168 -2.15 17.30 38.69
N LEU A 169 -1.65 16.23 39.29
CA LEU A 169 -1.44 14.95 38.68
C LEU A 169 -2.40 13.97 39.37
N HIS A 170 -3.27 13.32 38.60
CA HIS A 170 -4.17 12.34 39.18
C HIS A 170 -3.32 11.16 39.69
N PRO A 171 -3.41 10.76 40.98
CA PRO A 171 -2.65 9.62 41.49
C PRO A 171 -2.84 8.41 40.58
N ASN A 172 -1.71 7.89 40.06
CA ASN A 172 -1.64 6.73 39.18
C ASN A 172 -2.04 5.46 39.93
N THR A 173 -3.33 5.32 40.23
CA THR A 173 -3.91 4.10 40.79
C THR A 173 -4.22 3.16 39.64
N GLU A 174 -3.99 1.85 39.80
CA GLU A 174 -4.31 0.79 38.80
C GLU A 174 -5.77 0.78 38.33
N ARG A 175 -6.62 1.63 38.91
CA ARG A 175 -7.93 2.01 38.40
C ARG A 175 -8.00 3.54 38.30
N PRO A 176 -8.07 4.14 37.10
CA PRO A 176 -8.18 5.59 36.89
C PRO A 176 -9.61 6.11 37.19
N LEU A 177 -10.33 5.46 38.11
CA LEU A 177 -11.77 5.60 38.28
C LEU A 177 -12.07 6.01 39.72
N LEU A 178 -12.36 7.29 39.92
CA LEU A 178 -12.87 7.82 41.18
C LEU A 178 -14.39 7.60 41.24
N TYR A 179 -14.79 6.35 41.51
CA TYR A 179 -16.19 5.94 41.56
C TYR A 179 -16.96 6.63 42.70
N VAL A 180 -18.13 7.19 42.40
CA VAL A 180 -19.14 7.55 43.39
C VAL A 180 -20.27 6.52 43.30
N ASN A 181 -20.24 5.46 44.12
CA ASN A 181 -21.26 4.41 44.07
C ASN A 181 -22.46 4.72 44.98
N LYS A 182 -23.67 4.75 44.42
CA LYS A 182 -24.93 4.80 45.19
C LYS A 182 -25.69 3.46 45.10
N GLN A 183 -25.10 2.39 45.64
CA GLN A 183 -25.77 1.27 46.36
C GLN A 183 -24.74 0.18 46.72
N THR A 184 -24.83 -0.35 47.94
CA THR A 184 -24.15 -1.59 48.33
C THR A 184 -24.69 -2.73 47.48
N SER A 185 -23.84 -3.33 46.64
CA SER A 185 -24.18 -4.54 45.90
C SER A 185 -24.67 -5.60 46.88
N THR A 186 -25.94 -5.99 46.79
CA THR A 186 -26.44 -7.17 47.47
C THR A 186 -25.91 -8.40 46.74
N ALA A 187 -25.70 -9.51 47.45
CA ALA A 187 -25.22 -10.77 46.88
C ALA A 187 -26.11 -11.30 45.73
N GLU A 188 -27.38 -10.91 45.72
CA GLU A 188 -28.39 -11.33 44.74
C GLU A 188 -28.31 -10.58 43.41
N HIS A 189 -27.69 -9.39 43.34
CA HIS A 189 -27.63 -8.58 42.11
C HIS A 189 -26.27 -7.88 41.91
N PRO A 190 -25.19 -8.61 41.59
CA PRO A 190 -23.84 -8.05 41.45
C PRO A 190 -23.68 -7.03 40.30
N HIS A 191 -24.69 -6.92 39.42
CA HIS A 191 -24.67 -6.09 38.22
C HIS A 191 -25.72 -4.96 38.18
N ARG A 192 -26.52 -4.73 39.24
CA ARG A 192 -27.45 -3.59 39.28
C ARG A 192 -26.70 -2.25 39.19
N HIS A 193 -27.28 -1.33 38.41
CA HIS A 193 -26.63 -0.20 37.75
C HIS A 193 -25.74 0.66 38.65
N LYS A 194 -24.44 0.63 38.37
CA LYS A 194 -23.46 1.53 38.97
C LYS A 194 -23.59 2.91 38.33
N ALA A 195 -24.20 3.87 39.01
CA ALA A 195 -23.99 5.28 38.68
C ALA A 195 -22.51 5.58 38.94
N SER A 196 -21.77 6.04 37.92
CA SER A 196 -20.34 6.32 38.03
C SER A 196 -20.03 7.70 37.47
N ILE A 197 -19.28 8.48 38.24
CA ILE A 197 -18.57 9.66 37.75
C ILE A 197 -17.13 9.22 37.49
N GLU A 198 -16.57 9.62 36.36
CA GLU A 198 -15.19 9.28 36.00
C GLU A 198 -14.37 10.56 35.89
N ILE A 199 -13.27 10.64 36.64
CA ILE A 199 -12.30 11.73 36.57
C ILE A 199 -11.03 11.18 35.94
N PHE A 200 -10.58 11.77 34.84
CA PHE A 200 -9.43 11.27 34.08
C PHE A 200 -8.20 12.17 34.25
N GLY A 201 -7.00 11.57 34.46
CA GLY A 201 -5.71 12.29 34.61
C GLY A 201 -4.44 11.41 34.73
N GLU A 202 -3.28 12.09 34.62
CA GLU A 202 -1.86 11.64 34.44
C GLU A 202 -1.57 10.48 33.46
N ASN A 203 -2.17 9.28 33.60
CA ASN A 203 -2.01 8.17 32.63
C ASN A 203 -3.34 7.72 31.98
N GLY A 204 -4.45 8.38 32.30
CA GLY A 204 -5.78 8.13 31.76
C GLY A 204 -6.10 9.01 30.56
N HIS A 205 -5.68 8.60 29.36
CA HIS A 205 -6.04 9.24 28.11
C HIS A 205 -7.53 9.04 27.81
N ASN A 206 -8.38 10.02 28.13
CA ASN A 206 -9.77 9.98 27.67
C ASN A 206 -9.84 10.53 26.24
N CYS A 207 -10.65 9.91 25.39
CA CYS A 207 -10.87 10.36 24.03
C CYS A 207 -12.25 11.02 23.91
N TRP A 208 -12.28 12.22 23.35
CA TRP A 208 -13.47 12.77 22.73
C TRP A 208 -13.53 12.23 21.32
N ASP A 209 -14.72 12.13 20.74
CA ASP A 209 -14.84 11.96 19.30
C ASP A 209 -15.54 13.17 18.67
N ALA A 210 -15.45 13.31 17.34
CA ALA A 210 -16.05 14.44 16.61
C ALA A 210 -17.58 14.53 16.71
N ARG A 211 -18.26 13.58 17.36
CA ARG A 211 -19.70 13.62 17.64
C ARG A 211 -20.02 14.33 18.95
N TYR A 212 -19.04 14.62 19.79
CA TYR A 212 -19.27 15.42 21.00
C TYR A 212 -19.74 16.81 20.59
N GLU A 213 -20.77 17.29 21.26
CA GLU A 213 -21.31 18.63 21.04
C GLU A 213 -20.80 19.56 22.13
N ILE A 214 -20.24 20.70 21.73
CA ILE A 214 -19.84 21.74 22.66
C ILE A 214 -21.09 22.53 23.03
N LEU A 215 -21.54 22.40 24.27
CA LEU A 215 -22.67 23.15 24.81
C LEU A 215 -22.25 24.54 25.28
N LEU A 216 -21.06 24.63 25.90
CA LEU A 216 -20.46 25.87 26.38
C LEU A 216 -18.94 25.84 26.17
N GLY A 217 -18.36 27.03 25.96
CA GLY A 217 -16.92 27.25 25.94
C GLY A 217 -16.24 27.05 24.59
N ASN A 218 -14.91 27.07 24.61
CA ASN A 218 -14.07 26.90 23.44
C ASN A 218 -13.11 25.73 23.63
N LEU A 219 -13.18 24.72 22.75
CA LEU A 219 -12.27 23.58 22.76
C LEU A 219 -10.79 24.01 22.63
N LEU A 220 -10.51 25.08 21.89
CA LEU A 220 -9.14 25.56 21.67
C LEU A 220 -8.54 26.31 22.86
N ASP A 221 -9.38 26.66 23.84
CA ASP A 221 -9.01 27.44 25.01
C ASP A 221 -9.77 26.91 26.25
N PRO A 222 -9.48 25.68 26.70
CA PRO A 222 -10.14 25.12 27.87
C PRO A 222 -9.81 25.94 29.13
N PRO A 223 -10.72 26.02 30.10
CA PRO A 223 -10.52 26.81 31.31
C PRO A 223 -9.41 26.23 32.17
N VAL A 224 -8.61 27.11 32.78
CA VAL A 224 -7.67 26.73 33.84
C VAL A 224 -8.35 26.91 35.19
N ILE A 225 -8.39 25.86 36.00
CA ILE A 225 -9.03 25.85 37.31
C ILE A 225 -8.04 25.35 38.38
N PRO A 226 -7.90 26.04 39.53
CA PRO A 226 -7.12 25.53 40.65
C PRO A 226 -7.74 24.24 41.20
N LYS A 227 -6.89 23.32 41.68
CA LYS A 227 -7.30 22.02 42.21
C LYS A 227 -8.39 22.15 43.29
N GLU A 228 -8.22 23.12 44.19
CA GLU A 228 -9.09 23.34 45.34
C GLU A 228 -10.51 23.75 44.91
N VAL A 229 -10.60 24.55 43.86
CA VAL A 229 -11.88 25.03 43.30
C VAL A 229 -12.57 23.92 42.51
N PHE A 230 -11.80 23.07 41.81
CA PHE A 230 -12.31 21.96 41.02
C PHE A 230 -12.94 20.85 41.86
N PHE A 231 -12.33 20.47 42.99
CA PHE A 231 -12.82 19.34 43.79
C PHE A 231 -14.01 19.69 44.69
N ALA A 232 -14.20 20.96 45.07
CA ALA A 232 -15.29 21.35 45.97
C ALA A 232 -16.71 20.97 45.45
N PRO A 233 -17.10 21.23 44.18
CA PRO A 233 -18.36 20.76 43.61
C PRO A 233 -18.48 19.23 43.52
N ILE A 234 -17.37 18.55 43.22
CA ILE A 234 -17.33 17.08 43.08
C ILE A 234 -17.55 16.42 44.43
N ASP A 235 -16.94 16.95 45.49
CA ASP A 235 -17.11 16.43 46.84
C ASP A 235 -18.54 16.67 47.36
N ALA A 236 -19.17 17.80 47.00
CA ALA A 236 -20.59 18.06 47.30
C ALA A 236 -21.52 17.07 46.58
N LEU A 237 -21.27 16.79 45.30
CA LEU A 237 -21.99 15.75 44.55
C LEU A 237 -21.79 14.36 45.17
N ARG A 238 -20.57 14.03 45.58
CA ARG A 238 -20.27 12.77 46.29
C ARG A 238 -21.12 12.67 47.56
N ALA A 239 -21.15 13.71 48.38
CA ALA A 239 -21.96 13.73 49.59
C ALA A 239 -23.47 13.53 49.30
N ALA A 240 -24.01 14.20 48.27
CA ALA A 240 -25.41 14.07 47.87
C ALA A 240 -25.75 12.66 47.34
N LEU A 241 -24.83 12.05 46.61
CA LEU A 241 -25.00 10.69 46.11
C LEU A 241 -24.88 9.64 47.23
N HIS A 242 -24.07 9.87 48.25
CA HIS A 242 -23.93 8.92 49.37
C HIS A 242 -24.95 9.10 50.51
N ALA A 243 -25.86 10.07 50.41
CA ALA A 243 -26.97 10.18 51.35
C ALA A 243 -27.88 8.92 51.28
N PRO A 244 -28.18 8.25 52.41
CA PRO A 244 -28.95 7.01 52.44
C PRO A 244 -30.35 7.23 51.85
N VAL A 245 -30.74 6.38 50.91
CA VAL A 245 -32.11 6.33 50.39
C VAL A 245 -33.00 5.79 51.50
N SER A 246 -34.09 6.50 51.84
CA SER A 246 -35.08 6.05 52.81
C SER A 246 -35.63 4.68 52.40
N GLN A 247 -35.12 3.61 53.02
CA GLN A 247 -35.58 2.24 52.79
C GLN A 247 -37.00 2.10 53.33
N ASN A 248 -37.97 1.90 52.45
CA ASN A 248 -39.19 1.19 52.79
C ASN A 248 -39.65 0.42 51.55
N VAL A 249 -40.15 -0.80 51.81
CA VAL A 249 -40.65 -1.83 50.88
C VAL A 249 -39.58 -2.82 50.41
N GLU A 250 -39.31 -3.82 51.26
CA GLU A 250 -38.80 -5.13 50.83
C GLU A 250 -39.96 -5.95 50.24
N HIS A 251 -39.83 -6.42 49.00
CA HIS A 251 -40.61 -7.55 48.49
C HIS A 251 -39.63 -8.65 48.06
N LYS A 252 -39.76 -9.83 48.68
CA LYS A 252 -39.08 -11.07 48.33
C LYS A 252 -40.02 -11.91 47.47
N GLU A 253 -39.65 -12.16 46.23
CA GLU A 253 -40.23 -13.26 45.43
C GLU A 253 -39.10 -14.04 44.75
N ASN A 254 -39.15 -15.37 44.90
CA ASN A 254 -38.25 -16.32 44.26
C ASN A 254 -38.70 -16.54 42.81
N ILE A 255 -37.94 -16.02 41.84
CA ILE A 255 -38.17 -16.26 40.41
C ILE A 255 -37.26 -17.41 39.98
N PRO A 256 -37.76 -18.45 39.27
CA PRO A 256 -36.91 -19.50 38.71
C PRO A 256 -35.95 -18.94 37.65
N GLU A 257 -34.66 -19.29 37.75
CA GLU A 257 -33.62 -18.85 36.82
C GLU A 257 -33.79 -19.53 35.44
N ALA A 258 -33.82 -18.73 34.38
CA ALA A 258 -33.78 -19.25 33.01
C ALA A 258 -32.38 -19.82 32.66
N PRO A 259 -32.29 -20.83 31.78
CA PRO A 259 -31.01 -21.36 31.34
C PRO A 259 -30.15 -20.30 30.62
N TYR A 260 -28.83 -20.38 30.84
CA TYR A 260 -27.85 -19.44 30.31
C TYR A 260 -27.86 -19.34 28.78
N SER A 261 -28.21 -20.43 28.08
CA SER A 261 -28.45 -20.43 26.63
C SER A 261 -29.70 -21.26 26.29
N LEU A 262 -30.45 -20.85 25.27
CA LEU A 262 -31.58 -21.60 24.70
C LEU A 262 -31.17 -22.49 23.51
N GLY A 263 -29.86 -22.61 23.21
CA GLY A 263 -29.34 -23.53 22.19
C GLY A 263 -29.01 -22.88 20.84
N SER A 264 -29.38 -21.61 20.61
CA SER A 264 -28.96 -20.85 19.44
C SER A 264 -28.82 -19.36 19.73
N GLY A 265 -28.01 -18.66 18.94
CA GLY A 265 -27.84 -17.22 19.04
C GLY A 265 -29.14 -16.43 18.79
N LYS A 266 -30.07 -16.95 17.99
CA LYS A 266 -31.36 -16.26 17.75
C LYS A 266 -32.33 -16.46 18.91
N LEU A 267 -32.40 -17.66 19.48
CA LEU A 267 -33.20 -17.93 20.66
C LEU A 267 -32.66 -17.18 21.89
N ASP A 268 -31.34 -17.03 22.01
CA ASP A 268 -30.72 -16.25 23.08
C ASP A 268 -31.02 -14.74 22.97
N LEU A 269 -31.11 -14.20 21.77
CA LEU A 269 -31.58 -12.82 21.57
C LEU A 269 -33.07 -12.67 21.90
N ALA A 270 -33.89 -13.64 21.51
CA ALA A 270 -35.31 -13.66 21.85
C ALA A 270 -35.55 -13.77 23.37
N LYS A 271 -34.73 -14.56 24.07
CA LYS A 271 -34.69 -14.65 25.54
C LYS A 271 -34.52 -13.27 26.19
N GLU A 272 -33.55 -12.49 25.74
CA GLU A 272 -33.32 -11.13 26.23
C GLU A 272 -34.53 -10.22 25.97
N ALA A 273 -35.15 -10.32 24.79
CA ALA A 273 -36.33 -9.54 24.44
C ALA A 273 -37.55 -9.87 25.33
N PHE A 274 -37.73 -11.14 25.72
CA PHE A 274 -38.79 -11.60 26.65
C PHE A 274 -38.55 -11.08 28.07
N PHE A 275 -37.32 -11.18 28.57
CA PHE A 275 -36.97 -10.62 29.88
C PHE A 275 -37.23 -9.12 29.98
N MET A 276 -36.84 -8.35 28.94
CA MET A 276 -37.07 -6.91 28.88
C MET A 276 -38.55 -6.54 28.89
N ARG A 277 -39.44 -7.46 28.50
CA ARG A 277 -40.90 -7.27 28.46
C ARG A 277 -41.61 -7.86 29.68
N GLY A 278 -40.86 -8.29 30.69
CA GLY A 278 -41.40 -8.78 31.96
C GLY A 278 -41.87 -10.23 31.91
N PHE A 279 -41.38 -11.02 30.96
CA PHE A 279 -41.60 -12.46 30.96
C PHE A 279 -40.50 -13.17 31.75
N SER A 280 -40.91 -14.13 32.57
CA SER A 280 -40.07 -15.07 33.30
C SER A 280 -40.11 -16.44 32.63
N TYR A 281 -38.97 -17.12 32.62
CA TYR A 281 -38.86 -18.46 32.06
C TYR A 281 -39.54 -19.50 32.96
N VAL A 282 -40.25 -20.45 32.36
CA VAL A 282 -40.96 -21.51 33.07
C VAL A 282 -40.26 -22.85 32.88
N ARG A 283 -40.18 -23.35 31.65
CA ARG A 283 -39.62 -24.68 31.33
C ARG A 283 -39.28 -24.84 29.85
N GLN A 284 -38.63 -25.95 29.50
CA GLN A 284 -38.45 -26.42 28.13
C GLN A 284 -39.10 -27.81 27.96
N GLU A 285 -39.82 -28.01 26.87
CA GLU A 285 -40.47 -29.28 26.53
C GLU A 285 -40.51 -29.44 25.00
N ASP A 286 -40.03 -30.57 24.48
CA ASP A 286 -40.00 -30.90 23.04
C ASP A 286 -39.40 -29.84 22.10
N GLY A 287 -38.39 -29.10 22.58
CA GLY A 287 -37.73 -28.02 21.82
C GLY A 287 -38.43 -26.66 21.91
N PHE A 288 -39.53 -26.56 22.66
CA PHE A 288 -40.23 -25.31 22.95
C PHE A 288 -39.83 -24.78 24.32
N HIS A 289 -39.62 -23.47 24.41
CA HIS A 289 -39.30 -22.75 25.64
C HIS A 289 -40.52 -21.95 26.11
N TYR A 290 -40.99 -22.24 27.32
CA TYR A 290 -42.22 -21.67 27.88
C TYR A 290 -41.89 -20.51 28.82
N TRP A 291 -42.65 -19.43 28.68
CA TRP A 291 -42.49 -18.16 29.38
C TRP A 291 -43.81 -17.70 29.97
N ARG A 292 -43.78 -16.98 31.09
CA ARG A 292 -44.97 -16.42 31.76
C ARG A 292 -44.72 -14.95 32.10
N ARG A 293 -45.71 -14.08 31.98
CA ARG A 293 -45.56 -12.66 32.33
C ARG A 293 -45.72 -12.46 33.84
N HIS A 294 -44.85 -11.66 34.46
CA HIS A 294 -44.97 -11.33 35.88
C HIS A 294 -46.26 -10.53 36.14
N GLY A 295 -47.10 -11.02 37.06
CA GLY A 295 -48.32 -10.34 37.52
C GLY A 295 -49.63 -11.00 37.09
N ASP A 296 -49.60 -12.01 36.22
CA ASP A 296 -50.78 -12.81 35.88
C ASP A 296 -50.86 -14.03 36.82
N GLU A 297 -51.70 -13.94 37.87
CA GLU A 297 -51.93 -15.04 38.83
C GLU A 297 -52.70 -16.24 38.23
N ILE A 298 -53.06 -16.16 36.95
CA ILE A 298 -53.81 -17.21 36.24
C ILE A 298 -52.80 -18.12 35.54
N ASP A 299 -52.77 -19.39 35.93
CA ASP A 299 -51.78 -20.41 35.51
C ASP A 299 -51.74 -20.69 34.00
N ASP A 300 -52.71 -20.19 33.23
CA ASP A 300 -52.88 -20.47 31.79
C ASP A 300 -52.32 -19.35 30.86
N THR A 301 -51.39 -18.50 31.31
CA THR A 301 -50.82 -17.38 30.52
C THR A 301 -49.42 -17.66 29.96
N GLU A 302 -49.16 -18.91 29.57
CA GLU A 302 -47.85 -19.29 29.02
C GLU A 302 -47.67 -18.88 27.56
N VAL A 303 -46.43 -18.56 27.19
CA VAL A 303 -46.00 -18.25 25.83
C VAL A 303 -44.88 -19.20 25.47
N SER A 304 -45.04 -19.98 24.40
CA SER A 304 -43.99 -20.85 23.87
C SER A 304 -43.15 -20.13 22.83
N LEU A 305 -41.85 -20.41 22.84
CA LEU A 305 -40.83 -19.86 21.94
C LEU A 305 -39.98 -21.01 21.38
N TRP A 306 -39.78 -21.07 20.06
CA TRP A 306 -38.94 -22.09 19.41
C TRP A 306 -38.32 -21.55 18.13
N GLU A 307 -37.31 -22.23 17.58
CA GLU A 307 -36.67 -21.85 16.32
C GLU A 307 -36.83 -22.95 15.26
N ASP A 308 -37.07 -22.53 14.02
CA ASP A 308 -36.98 -23.36 12.82
C ASP A 308 -36.16 -22.66 11.70
N GLU A 309 -36.19 -23.20 10.48
CA GLU A 309 -35.47 -22.65 9.32
C GLU A 309 -35.87 -21.19 8.99
N ALA A 310 -37.12 -20.79 9.30
CA ALA A 310 -37.63 -19.45 9.02
C ALA A 310 -37.26 -18.43 10.09
N GLY A 311 -37.05 -18.84 11.34
CA GLY A 311 -36.64 -17.95 12.43
C GLY A 311 -37.17 -18.37 13.79
N VAL A 312 -37.23 -17.41 14.72
CA VAL A 312 -37.78 -17.64 16.06
C VAL A 312 -39.28 -17.37 16.04
N TRP A 313 -40.07 -18.36 16.43
CA TRP A 313 -41.52 -18.31 16.51
C TRP A 313 -41.96 -18.18 17.95
N LEU A 314 -43.10 -17.51 18.14
CA LEU A 314 -43.78 -17.44 19.42
C LEU A 314 -45.26 -17.80 19.27
N ARG A 315 -45.84 -18.34 20.35
CA ARG A 315 -47.27 -18.62 20.44
C ARG A 315 -47.74 -18.49 21.88
N ALA A 316 -48.78 -17.70 22.11
CA ALA A 316 -49.45 -17.64 23.39
C ALA A 316 -50.45 -18.79 23.56
N SER A 317 -50.59 -19.28 24.78
CA SER A 317 -51.62 -20.25 25.17
C SER A 317 -53.00 -19.61 25.33
N THR A 318 -53.05 -18.32 25.72
CA THR A 318 -54.27 -17.53 25.91
C THR A 318 -54.14 -16.11 25.35
N ALA A 319 -55.28 -15.52 24.95
CA ALA A 319 -55.32 -14.17 24.39
C ALA A 319 -54.96 -13.08 25.42
N ASP A 320 -55.05 -13.40 26.71
CA ASP A 320 -54.84 -12.46 27.81
C ASP A 320 -53.39 -11.99 27.93
N THR A 321 -52.44 -12.75 27.37
CA THR A 321 -51.02 -12.36 27.27
C THR A 321 -50.78 -11.15 26.35
N GLY A 322 -51.75 -10.79 25.51
CA GLY A 322 -51.61 -9.76 24.47
C GLY A 322 -50.72 -10.19 23.30
N LEU A 323 -50.38 -11.48 23.20
CA LEU A 323 -49.58 -12.08 22.14
C LEU A 323 -50.42 -13.04 21.26
N PRO A 324 -50.00 -13.33 20.02
CA PRO A 324 -50.77 -14.17 19.10
C PRO A 324 -50.99 -15.60 19.60
N LEU A 325 -52.23 -16.09 19.48
CA LEU A 325 -52.59 -17.49 19.75
C LEU A 325 -52.12 -18.47 18.66
N GLU A 326 -51.84 -17.94 17.46
CA GLU A 326 -51.25 -18.68 16.35
C GLU A 326 -49.73 -18.51 16.36
N ALA A 327 -49.00 -19.54 15.91
CA ALA A 327 -47.56 -19.46 15.75
C ALA A 327 -47.21 -18.28 14.83
N THR A 328 -46.49 -17.29 15.38
CA THR A 328 -46.12 -16.07 14.65
C THR A 328 -44.62 -15.82 14.80
N LEU A 329 -43.95 -15.41 13.73
CA LEU A 329 -42.54 -15.03 13.79
C LEU A 329 -42.36 -13.88 14.77
N LEU A 330 -41.36 -13.99 15.64
CA LEU A 330 -41.06 -12.99 16.66
C LEU A 330 -40.79 -11.60 16.06
N THR A 331 -40.23 -11.53 14.86
CA THR A 331 -40.00 -10.30 14.09
C THR A 331 -41.28 -9.61 13.65
N ASP A 332 -42.35 -10.37 13.45
CA ASP A 332 -43.65 -9.83 13.03
C ASP A 332 -44.44 -9.29 14.23
N VAL A 333 -44.21 -9.85 15.41
CA VAL A 333 -44.76 -9.34 16.67
C VAL A 333 -43.95 -8.13 17.16
N TRP A 334 -42.62 -8.20 17.06
CA TRP A 334 -41.69 -7.19 17.57
C TRP A 334 -40.68 -6.77 16.50
N LYS A 335 -40.82 -5.52 16.03
CA LYS A 335 -40.02 -4.94 14.93
C LYS A 335 -38.56 -4.65 15.29
N ASP A 336 -38.18 -4.84 16.55
CA ASP A 336 -36.86 -4.53 17.12
C ASP A 336 -35.93 -5.74 17.27
N THR A 337 -36.34 -6.93 16.82
CA THR A 337 -35.50 -8.14 16.88
C THR A 337 -34.50 -8.28 15.73
N GLY A 338 -34.58 -7.43 14.70
CA GLY A 338 -33.51 -7.20 13.71
C GLY A 338 -33.95 -7.25 12.23
N ILE A 339 -33.69 -6.14 11.51
CA ILE A 339 -33.85 -5.85 10.05
C ILE A 339 -35.23 -5.24 9.63
N LEU A 340 -35.18 -4.00 9.06
CA LEU A 340 -36.23 -3.00 8.66
C LEU A 340 -37.21 -3.41 7.51
N PRO A 341 -38.20 -2.57 7.01
CA PRO A 341 -39.21 -1.60 7.54
C PRO A 341 -40.68 -1.87 6.98
N PRO A 342 -41.80 -1.09 7.22
CA PRO A 342 -42.11 0.20 6.55
C PRO A 342 -42.99 1.27 7.33
N ILE A 343 -42.87 2.52 6.83
CA ILE A 343 -43.65 3.81 6.83
C ILE A 343 -45.19 3.72 7.14
N PRO A 344 -46.02 4.78 7.48
CA PRO A 344 -45.90 6.28 7.53
C PRO A 344 -46.40 6.90 8.88
N ALA A 345 -46.57 8.20 9.16
CA ALA A 345 -46.99 9.37 8.38
C ALA A 345 -46.67 10.67 9.15
N THR A 346 -46.23 11.72 8.45
CA THR A 346 -46.72 13.08 8.69
C THR A 346 -46.34 13.97 7.51
N GLY A 347 -47.37 14.31 6.74
CA GLY A 347 -47.32 15.13 5.53
C GLY A 347 -46.83 16.55 5.75
N LEU A 348 -45.66 16.86 5.20
CA LEU A 348 -45.30 18.22 4.82
C LEU A 348 -44.78 18.22 3.38
N PRO A 349 -45.19 19.20 2.56
CA PRO A 349 -44.87 19.22 1.14
C PRO A 349 -43.37 19.50 0.95
N ILE A 350 -42.69 18.58 0.29
CA ILE A 350 -41.28 18.75 -0.09
C ILE A 350 -41.21 19.67 -1.31
N ASP A 351 -40.45 20.76 -1.18
CA ASP A 351 -40.16 21.73 -2.24
C ASP A 351 -39.70 21.03 -3.54
N ALA A 352 -40.24 21.46 -4.68
CA ALA A 352 -39.90 20.97 -6.02
C ALA A 352 -38.38 21.01 -6.32
N LYS A 353 -37.63 21.91 -5.66
CA LYS A 353 -36.16 21.92 -5.72
C LYS A 353 -35.52 20.70 -5.08
N VAL A 354 -36.08 20.19 -3.98
CA VAL A 354 -35.57 19.02 -3.27
C VAL A 354 -35.88 17.73 -4.04
N VAL A 355 -37.04 17.66 -4.72
CA VAL A 355 -37.36 16.57 -5.65
C VAL A 355 -36.41 16.56 -6.85
N ALA A 356 -36.12 17.73 -7.44
CA ALA A 356 -35.19 17.83 -8.57
C ALA A 356 -33.72 17.50 -8.20
N ILE A 357 -33.33 17.68 -6.93
CA ILE A 357 -32.02 17.26 -6.40
C ILE A 357 -31.99 15.74 -6.17
N ARG A 358 -33.07 15.17 -5.61
CA ARG A 358 -33.19 13.72 -5.37
C ARG A 358 -33.30 12.89 -6.65
N GLU A 359 -33.90 13.45 -7.71
CA GLU A 359 -33.95 12.85 -9.05
C GLU A 359 -32.66 13.04 -9.87
N GLY A 360 -31.62 13.67 -9.31
CA GLY A 360 -30.33 13.86 -9.99
C GLY A 360 -30.32 14.91 -11.11
N LYS A 361 -31.42 15.64 -11.35
CA LYS A 361 -31.54 16.64 -12.43
C LYS A 361 -30.74 17.92 -12.20
N LEU A 362 -30.34 18.23 -10.96
CA LEU A 362 -29.61 19.45 -10.57
C LEU A 362 -28.28 19.22 -9.83
N SER A 363 -27.69 18.01 -9.92
CA SER A 363 -26.38 17.75 -9.30
C SER A 363 -25.22 18.34 -10.13
N PRO A 364 -24.34 19.19 -9.55
CA PRO A 364 -23.18 19.74 -10.24
C PRO A 364 -21.98 18.76 -10.34
N LEU A 365 -22.13 17.49 -9.97
CA LEU A 365 -21.02 16.50 -9.90
C LEU A 365 -20.88 15.57 -11.12
N SER A 366 -21.30 15.99 -12.31
CA SER A 366 -20.95 15.29 -13.56
C SER A 366 -19.67 15.87 -14.19
N ILE A 367 -18.52 15.66 -13.54
CA ILE A 367 -17.20 15.82 -14.17
C ILE A 367 -16.43 14.51 -13.98
N LYS A 368 -16.38 13.71 -15.04
CA LYS A 368 -15.47 12.56 -15.17
C LYS A 368 -14.02 13.05 -15.02
N ARG A 369 -13.25 12.43 -14.11
CA ARG A 369 -11.79 12.58 -14.08
C ARG A 369 -11.20 11.82 -15.29
N PRO A 370 -10.12 12.33 -15.93
CA PRO A 370 -9.43 11.58 -16.97
C PRO A 370 -8.69 10.38 -16.36
N THR A 371 -8.76 9.25 -17.04
CA THR A 371 -7.99 8.04 -16.74
C THR A 371 -6.49 8.32 -16.94
N PRO A 372 -5.58 7.82 -16.09
CA PRO A 372 -4.15 7.86 -16.41
C PRO A 372 -3.91 7.01 -17.66
N ILE A 373 -3.44 7.65 -18.73
CA ILE A 373 -3.09 6.99 -19.99
C ILE A 373 -1.63 6.53 -19.85
N LEU A 374 -1.39 5.22 -19.79
CA LEU A 374 -0.07 4.68 -20.15
C LEU A 374 0.08 4.89 -21.65
N GLN A 375 0.86 5.89 -22.04
CA GLN A 375 1.20 6.08 -23.44
C GLN A 375 2.13 4.93 -23.84
N LYS A 376 1.74 4.19 -24.88
CA LYS A 376 2.68 3.35 -25.63
C LYS A 376 3.75 4.32 -26.14
N SER A 377 5.00 4.13 -25.75
CA SER A 377 6.08 4.92 -26.34
C SER A 377 6.03 4.70 -27.84
N GLU A 378 5.87 5.77 -28.61
CA GLU A 378 6.12 5.69 -30.04
C GLU A 378 7.51 5.09 -30.22
N PRO A 379 7.66 4.02 -31.02
CA PRO A 379 8.98 3.55 -31.38
C PRO A 379 9.68 4.78 -31.99
N THR A 380 10.81 5.18 -31.43
CA THR A 380 11.77 5.95 -32.21
C THR A 380 11.92 5.15 -33.50
N GLU A 381 11.64 5.74 -34.66
CA GLU A 381 11.81 5.08 -35.95
C GLU A 381 13.23 4.53 -36.04
N SER A 382 13.42 3.28 -35.60
CA SER A 382 14.58 2.48 -35.90
C SER A 382 14.33 2.00 -37.31
N ALA A 383 15.13 2.51 -38.23
CA ALA A 383 15.31 1.84 -39.51
C ALA A 383 15.55 0.35 -39.23
N ASP A 384 14.89 -0.54 -39.97
CA ASP A 384 15.07 -1.98 -39.84
C ASP A 384 16.59 -2.30 -39.86
N GLU A 385 17.18 -2.53 -38.69
CA GLU A 385 18.63 -2.69 -38.57
C GLU A 385 18.97 -4.13 -38.95
N THR A 386 19.46 -4.30 -40.17
CA THR A 386 19.87 -5.62 -40.66
C THR A 386 21.05 -6.20 -39.82
N PRO A 387 21.23 -7.54 -39.73
CA PRO A 387 22.36 -8.18 -39.04
C PRO A 387 23.77 -7.56 -39.24
N PRO A 388 24.14 -6.98 -40.41
CA PRO A 388 25.40 -6.25 -40.56
C PRO A 388 25.51 -4.97 -39.71
N GLU A 389 24.43 -4.30 -39.33
CA GLU A 389 24.50 -3.05 -38.54
C GLU A 389 24.84 -3.27 -37.07
N MET A 390 24.39 -4.36 -36.47
CA MET A 390 24.83 -4.76 -35.12
C MET A 390 26.33 -5.09 -35.09
N SER A 391 26.86 -5.73 -36.14
CA SER A 391 28.30 -5.92 -36.27
C SER A 391 29.06 -4.59 -36.35
N VAL A 392 28.48 -3.56 -36.98
CA VAL A 392 29.03 -2.20 -37.05
C VAL A 392 28.92 -1.48 -35.70
N GLN A 393 27.84 -1.65 -34.94
CA GLN A 393 27.69 -1.05 -33.61
C GLN A 393 28.69 -1.66 -32.62
N VAL A 394 28.79 -2.99 -32.58
CA VAL A 394 29.78 -3.69 -31.76
C VAL A 394 31.20 -3.27 -32.16
N GLN A 395 31.47 -3.13 -33.47
CA GLN A 395 32.74 -2.60 -33.96
C GLN A 395 33.00 -1.18 -33.47
N ARG A 396 32.02 -0.27 -33.52
CA ARG A 396 32.13 1.10 -33.00
C ARG A 396 32.43 1.14 -31.50
N ALA A 397 31.85 0.22 -30.73
CA ALA A 397 32.13 0.09 -29.29
C ALA A 397 33.58 -0.31 -29.02
N PHE A 398 34.07 -1.31 -29.76
CA PHE A 398 35.49 -1.69 -29.71
C PHE A 398 36.41 -0.55 -30.14
N ASP A 399 36.05 0.22 -31.17
CA ASP A 399 36.83 1.36 -31.66
C ASP A 399 36.86 2.53 -30.65
N ARG A 400 35.91 2.57 -29.71
CA ARG A 400 35.86 3.55 -28.60
C ARG A 400 36.63 3.11 -27.35
N ASN A 401 37.30 1.96 -27.36
CA ASN A 401 37.97 1.34 -26.20
C ASN A 401 37.04 1.00 -25.03
N VAL A 402 35.77 0.68 -25.31
CA VAL A 402 34.82 0.19 -24.29
C VAL A 402 35.31 -1.16 -23.76
N ARG A 403 35.67 -1.28 -22.48
CA ARG A 403 36.24 -2.53 -21.93
C ARG A 403 35.19 -3.52 -21.41
N VAL A 404 33.93 -3.13 -21.27
CA VAL A 404 32.84 -4.01 -20.85
C VAL A 404 31.66 -3.90 -21.83
N LEU A 405 31.30 -5.02 -22.44
CA LEU A 405 30.18 -5.14 -23.37
C LEU A 405 29.11 -6.03 -22.74
N GLY A 406 27.96 -5.45 -22.45
CA GLY A 406 26.78 -6.16 -21.99
C GLY A 406 25.94 -6.66 -23.16
N PHE A 407 25.41 -7.86 -23.08
CA PHE A 407 24.50 -8.45 -24.06
C PHE A 407 23.28 -9.05 -23.36
N THR A 408 22.08 -8.77 -23.86
CA THR A 408 20.84 -9.38 -23.38
C THR A 408 20.36 -10.49 -24.31
N ALA A 409 20.65 -11.76 -23.99
CA ALA A 409 20.12 -12.88 -24.77
C ALA A 409 18.70 -13.29 -24.30
N GLU A 410 17.81 -13.61 -25.24
CA GLU A 410 16.41 -14.02 -24.95
C GLU A 410 16.28 -15.39 -24.25
N ILE A 411 17.30 -16.26 -24.29
CA ILE A 411 17.59 -17.43 -23.42
C ILE A 411 18.65 -18.29 -24.15
N ASP A 412 19.60 -18.85 -23.37
CA ASP A 412 20.68 -19.74 -23.82
C ASP A 412 21.58 -19.14 -24.92
N ALA A 413 22.67 -18.49 -24.49
CA ALA A 413 23.74 -17.97 -25.36
C ALA A 413 24.25 -19.00 -26.38
N GLU A 414 24.12 -20.29 -26.07
CA GLU A 414 24.54 -21.42 -26.91
C GLU A 414 23.75 -21.55 -28.21
N LYS A 415 22.60 -20.87 -28.35
CA LYS A 415 21.70 -21.00 -29.52
C LYS A 415 21.44 -19.68 -30.26
N ASP A 416 22.11 -18.60 -29.88
CA ASP A 416 21.88 -17.28 -30.47
C ASP A 416 22.84 -17.02 -31.66
N PRO A 417 22.34 -17.05 -32.92
CA PRO A 417 23.15 -16.83 -34.12
C PRO A 417 23.72 -15.40 -34.22
N GLU A 418 23.25 -14.45 -33.41
CA GLU A 418 23.72 -13.07 -33.40
C GLU A 418 25.01 -12.87 -32.60
N VAL A 419 25.12 -13.52 -31.43
CA VAL A 419 26.38 -13.64 -30.69
C VAL A 419 27.41 -14.37 -31.55
N GLU A 420 26.98 -15.40 -32.28
CA GLU A 420 27.80 -16.13 -33.25
C GLU A 420 28.30 -15.23 -34.39
N SER A 421 27.45 -14.36 -34.95
CA SER A 421 27.79 -13.38 -36.00
C SER A 421 28.88 -12.39 -35.57
N VAL A 422 28.77 -11.86 -34.35
CA VAL A 422 29.76 -10.95 -33.76
C VAL A 422 31.11 -11.66 -33.57
N LEU A 423 31.10 -12.91 -33.12
CA LEU A 423 32.31 -13.73 -32.97
C LEU A 423 32.96 -14.10 -34.33
N ARG A 424 32.20 -14.10 -35.45
CA ARG A 424 32.69 -14.43 -36.81
C ARG A 424 33.58 -13.34 -37.46
N THR A 425 33.52 -12.08 -37.03
CA THR A 425 34.16 -10.94 -37.75
C THR A 425 35.59 -10.59 -37.28
N ARG A 426 36.13 -11.25 -36.25
CA ARG A 426 37.46 -10.93 -35.68
C ARG A 426 38.42 -12.12 -35.72
N LYS A 427 39.71 -11.82 -35.95
CA LYS A 427 40.80 -12.81 -35.88
C LYS A 427 41.18 -13.06 -34.42
N ALA A 428 41.20 -14.35 -34.06
CA ALA A 428 41.62 -14.94 -32.79
C ALA A 428 40.90 -14.41 -31.52
N ILE A 429 39.88 -15.15 -31.08
CA ILE A 429 39.16 -14.95 -29.83
C ILE A 429 39.55 -16.08 -28.87
N CYS A 430 40.09 -15.73 -27.69
CA CYS A 430 40.34 -16.72 -26.64
C CYS A 430 39.05 -16.93 -25.83
N LEU A 431 38.35 -18.05 -26.07
CA LEU A 431 37.10 -18.39 -25.38
C LEU A 431 37.39 -19.17 -24.10
N LYS A 432 37.06 -18.59 -22.94
CA LYS A 432 37.07 -19.31 -21.65
C LYS A 432 35.67 -19.84 -21.37
N VAL A 433 35.41 -21.08 -21.77
CA VAL A 433 34.13 -21.78 -21.53
C VAL A 433 34.22 -22.67 -20.29
N PRO A 434 33.11 -22.87 -19.56
CA PRO A 434 33.09 -23.56 -18.27
C PRO A 434 33.34 -25.08 -18.34
N SER A 435 33.37 -25.69 -19.53
CA SER A 435 33.71 -27.11 -19.70
C SER A 435 34.48 -27.40 -20.99
N VAL A 436 35.27 -28.49 -20.96
CA VAL A 436 36.02 -29.01 -22.12
C VAL A 436 35.08 -29.45 -23.24
N ASP A 437 33.91 -30.00 -22.90
CA ASP A 437 32.89 -30.38 -23.88
C ASP A 437 32.32 -29.16 -24.61
N LEU A 438 32.08 -28.05 -23.88
CA LEU A 438 31.66 -26.78 -24.48
C LEU A 438 32.75 -26.15 -25.33
N ALA A 439 34.03 -26.28 -24.94
CA ALA A 439 35.15 -25.83 -25.77
C ALA A 439 35.23 -26.62 -27.07
N ALA A 440 35.08 -27.94 -26.98
CA ALA A 440 35.12 -28.83 -28.14
C ALA A 440 33.89 -28.66 -29.04
N VAL A 441 32.70 -28.38 -28.48
CA VAL A 441 31.47 -28.08 -29.22
C VAL A 441 31.61 -26.73 -29.92
N ALA A 442 32.02 -25.67 -29.23
CA ALA A 442 32.26 -24.36 -29.82
C ALA A 442 33.33 -24.43 -30.92
N SER A 443 34.43 -25.15 -30.69
CA SER A 443 35.52 -25.28 -31.66
C SER A 443 35.11 -26.10 -32.89
N ARG A 444 34.47 -27.27 -32.73
CA ARG A 444 33.93 -28.07 -33.87
C ARG A 444 32.85 -27.31 -34.65
N PHE A 445 32.02 -26.56 -33.94
CA PHE A 445 30.97 -25.73 -34.53
C PHE A 445 31.56 -24.59 -35.38
N LEU A 446 32.59 -23.89 -34.87
CA LEU A 446 33.32 -22.85 -35.60
C LEU A 446 34.11 -23.41 -36.80
N GLN A 447 34.73 -24.58 -36.65
CA GLN A 447 35.44 -25.27 -37.75
C GLN A 447 34.49 -25.73 -38.87
N SER A 448 33.25 -26.13 -38.53
CA SER A 448 32.24 -26.54 -39.53
C SER A 448 31.68 -25.41 -40.40
N ARG A 449 32.05 -24.15 -40.11
CA ARG A 449 31.54 -22.93 -40.75
C ARG A 449 32.61 -22.07 -41.44
N ASP A 450 33.76 -22.67 -41.75
CA ASP A 450 34.82 -22.11 -42.62
C ASP A 450 35.46 -20.80 -42.11
N VAL A 451 35.55 -20.65 -40.78
CA VAL A 451 36.24 -19.52 -40.13
C VAL A 451 37.76 -19.68 -40.28
N SER A 452 38.34 -18.99 -41.27
CA SER A 452 39.73 -19.12 -41.72
C SER A 452 40.77 -18.37 -40.86
N SER A 453 40.63 -18.42 -39.53
CA SER A 453 41.70 -18.19 -38.53
C SER A 453 41.13 -18.21 -37.11
N VAL A 454 40.60 -19.36 -36.68
CA VAL A 454 40.88 -19.74 -35.28
C VAL A 454 42.34 -20.17 -35.30
N ALA A 455 43.23 -19.31 -34.83
CA ALA A 455 44.56 -19.78 -34.52
C ALA A 455 44.38 -20.84 -33.43
N GLU A 456 44.42 -22.11 -33.78
CA GLU A 456 44.87 -23.12 -32.84
C GLU A 456 46.24 -22.62 -32.41
N SER A 457 46.30 -22.02 -31.21
CA SER A 457 47.57 -21.70 -30.58
C SER A 457 48.43 -22.96 -30.71
N PRO A 458 49.65 -22.85 -31.26
CA PRO A 458 50.51 -24.02 -31.46
C PRO A 458 50.57 -24.78 -30.14
N ASP A 459 50.19 -26.05 -30.26
CA ASP A 459 49.81 -27.00 -29.24
C ASP A 459 50.41 -26.73 -27.85
N ARG A 460 49.81 -25.83 -27.07
CA ARG A 460 50.05 -25.73 -25.62
C ARG A 460 49.16 -26.73 -24.88
N MET A 461 48.50 -27.70 -25.56
CA MET A 461 47.83 -28.79 -24.84
C MET A 461 48.81 -29.59 -24.01
N HIS A 462 50.10 -29.65 -24.36
CA HIS A 462 51.10 -30.25 -23.47
C HIS A 462 51.27 -29.49 -22.13
N LEU A 463 50.91 -28.21 -22.06
CA LEU A 463 50.84 -27.41 -20.82
C LEU A 463 49.43 -27.44 -20.19
N TRP A 464 48.38 -27.72 -20.97
CA TRP A 464 46.99 -27.86 -20.50
C TRP A 464 46.66 -29.26 -19.97
N ASP A 465 47.14 -30.33 -20.59
CA ASP A 465 46.93 -31.73 -20.21
C ASP A 465 47.39 -32.05 -18.78
N PRO A 466 48.50 -31.48 -18.25
CA PRO A 466 48.87 -31.64 -16.84
C PRO A 466 47.92 -30.93 -15.87
N VAL A 467 47.12 -29.97 -16.35
CA VAL A 467 46.35 -29.05 -15.50
C VAL A 467 44.84 -29.04 -15.76
N LYS A 468 44.36 -29.74 -16.79
CA LYS A 468 42.94 -29.76 -17.20
C LYS A 468 42.00 -30.33 -16.15
N ASP A 469 42.51 -31.24 -15.32
CA ASP A 469 41.78 -31.87 -14.21
C ASP A 469 42.04 -31.14 -12.88
N ILE A 470 42.88 -30.09 -12.90
CA ILE A 470 43.16 -29.26 -11.73
C ILE A 470 42.07 -28.19 -11.66
N PRO A 471 41.31 -28.11 -10.54
CA PRO A 471 40.34 -27.05 -10.35
C PRO A 471 40.98 -25.69 -10.62
N SER A 472 40.29 -24.82 -11.37
CA SER A 472 40.84 -23.54 -11.83
C SER A 472 41.46 -22.72 -10.68
N THR A 473 40.99 -22.86 -9.45
CA THR A 473 41.57 -22.22 -8.26
C THR A 473 42.98 -22.71 -7.89
N ARG A 474 43.31 -24.00 -8.09
CA ARG A 474 44.66 -24.55 -7.84
C ARG A 474 45.65 -24.18 -8.94
N LEU A 475 45.19 -24.10 -10.19
CA LEU A 475 46.02 -23.75 -11.34
C LEU A 475 46.71 -22.38 -11.18
N PHE A 476 46.02 -21.42 -10.57
CA PHE A 476 46.54 -20.05 -10.38
C PHE A 476 47.12 -19.76 -8.99
N SER A 477 46.84 -20.58 -7.97
CA SER A 477 47.26 -20.31 -6.59
C SER A 477 48.46 -21.13 -6.11
N ASP A 478 48.76 -22.24 -6.80
CA ASP A 478 49.91 -23.10 -6.50
C ASP A 478 51.14 -22.62 -7.30
N PRO A 479 52.25 -22.22 -6.65
CA PRO A 479 53.46 -21.75 -7.34
C PRO A 479 54.00 -22.73 -8.39
N ALA A 480 53.74 -24.03 -8.25
CA ALA A 480 54.15 -25.06 -9.21
C ALA A 480 53.37 -24.96 -10.54
N TYR A 481 52.15 -24.42 -10.52
CA TYR A 481 51.27 -24.29 -11.69
C TYR A 481 51.04 -22.83 -12.11
N ALA A 482 51.26 -21.85 -11.22
CA ALA A 482 51.09 -20.41 -11.50
C ALA A 482 51.94 -19.94 -12.69
N LYS A 483 53.19 -20.42 -12.79
CA LYS A 483 54.06 -20.15 -13.93
C LYS A 483 53.54 -20.75 -15.25
N MET A 484 52.88 -21.91 -15.18
CA MET A 484 52.26 -22.57 -16.33
C MET A 484 50.95 -21.86 -16.73
N ALA A 485 50.25 -21.29 -15.76
CA ALA A 485 49.05 -20.49 -15.95
C ALA A 485 49.36 -19.08 -16.52
N GLU A 486 50.43 -18.44 -16.05
CA GLU A 486 51.01 -17.24 -16.65
C GLU A 486 51.45 -17.53 -18.09
N GLN A 487 52.10 -18.66 -18.34
CA GLN A 487 52.44 -19.12 -19.70
C GLN A 487 51.23 -19.50 -20.54
N LEU A 488 50.08 -19.87 -19.97
CA LEU A 488 48.82 -20.06 -20.72
C LEU A 488 48.20 -18.71 -21.12
N LEU A 489 48.58 -17.62 -20.46
CA LEU A 489 48.09 -16.26 -20.70
C LEU A 489 49.11 -15.37 -21.41
N GLU A 490 50.37 -15.82 -21.49
CA GLU A 490 51.47 -15.15 -22.17
C GLU A 490 51.19 -15.13 -23.68
N MET A 491 51.05 -13.92 -24.21
CA MET A 491 50.46 -13.63 -25.51
C MET A 491 51.35 -14.03 -26.68
N ASP A 492 50.76 -14.55 -27.76
CA ASP A 492 51.36 -14.40 -29.09
C ASP A 492 51.05 -12.97 -29.60
N GLU A 493 52.07 -12.28 -30.12
CA GLU A 493 51.94 -10.92 -30.68
C GLU A 493 50.73 -10.82 -31.64
N GLY A 494 49.70 -10.04 -31.26
CA GLY A 494 48.55 -9.73 -32.11
C GLY A 494 47.22 -10.38 -31.73
N THR A 495 47.15 -11.21 -30.68
CA THR A 495 45.87 -11.71 -30.14
C THR A 495 45.37 -10.81 -28.99
N ARG A 496 44.06 -10.64 -28.80
CA ARG A 496 43.46 -9.82 -27.72
C ARG A 496 42.52 -10.70 -26.87
N PRO A 497 42.66 -10.74 -25.53
CA PRO A 497 41.87 -11.63 -24.70
C PRO A 497 40.45 -11.08 -24.51
N LEU A 498 39.44 -11.89 -24.85
CA LEU A 498 38.02 -11.63 -24.60
C LEU A 498 37.55 -12.54 -23.47
N CYS A 499 37.02 -11.96 -22.39
CA CYS A 499 36.39 -12.75 -21.32
C CYS A 499 34.89 -12.79 -21.53
N ILE A 500 34.27 -13.97 -21.62
CA ILE A 500 32.82 -14.13 -21.71
C ILE A 500 32.30 -14.67 -20.38
N THR A 501 31.37 -13.96 -19.76
CA THR A 501 30.69 -14.41 -18.54
C THR A 501 29.19 -14.54 -18.79
N ASN A 502 28.67 -15.76 -18.65
CA ASN A 502 27.24 -15.99 -18.58
C ASN A 502 26.83 -16.02 -17.11
N THR A 503 26.05 -15.04 -16.66
CA THR A 503 25.68 -14.93 -15.25
C THR A 503 24.17 -14.78 -15.09
N ALA A 504 23.61 -15.33 -14.01
CA ALA A 504 22.16 -15.27 -13.78
C ALA A 504 21.67 -13.91 -13.23
N GLY A 505 22.57 -12.96 -12.97
CA GLY A 505 22.27 -11.63 -12.44
C GLY A 505 23.52 -10.85 -12.03
N GLU A 506 23.43 -9.51 -11.97
CA GLU A 506 24.59 -8.63 -11.72
C GLU A 506 25.21 -8.83 -10.35
N ASP A 507 24.40 -9.20 -9.35
CA ASP A 507 24.89 -9.48 -8.01
C ASP A 507 25.84 -10.69 -7.96
N LYS A 508 25.82 -11.52 -9.00
CA LYS A 508 26.77 -12.63 -9.19
C LYS A 508 28.10 -12.18 -9.77
N LEU A 509 28.20 -10.97 -10.32
CA LEU A 509 29.49 -10.37 -10.71
C LEU A 509 30.33 -10.01 -9.47
N PHE A 510 29.69 -9.83 -8.32
CA PHE A 510 30.37 -9.52 -7.06
C PHE A 510 30.84 -10.81 -6.36
N LEU A 511 32.13 -10.88 -6.09
CA LEU A 511 32.76 -12.01 -5.43
C LEU A 511 32.20 -12.16 -4.01
N ARG A 512 31.64 -13.34 -3.70
CA ARG A 512 31.24 -13.70 -2.34
C ARG A 512 32.47 -14.14 -1.57
N CYS A 513 32.85 -13.39 -0.55
CA CYS A 513 33.93 -13.74 0.35
C CYS A 513 33.36 -14.26 1.66
N GLU A 514 33.94 -15.35 2.16
CA GLU A 514 33.53 -16.00 3.40
C GLU A 514 34.75 -16.27 4.29
N LEU A 515 34.69 -15.85 5.54
CA LEU A 515 35.69 -16.19 6.54
C LEU A 515 35.03 -16.79 7.78
N SER A 516 35.25 -18.09 7.97
CA SER A 516 34.65 -18.82 9.07
C SER A 516 35.33 -18.50 10.40
N ARG A 517 34.58 -18.59 11.49
CA ARG A 517 35.09 -18.54 12.87
C ARG A 517 36.16 -19.59 13.11
N THR A 518 36.00 -20.77 12.52
CA THR A 518 36.97 -21.87 12.62
C THR A 518 38.30 -21.48 11.99
N THR A 519 38.27 -20.87 10.80
CA THR A 519 39.46 -20.34 10.12
C THR A 519 40.15 -19.26 10.98
N LEU A 520 39.38 -18.31 11.52
CA LEU A 520 39.92 -17.29 12.43
C LEU A 520 40.57 -17.90 13.67
N LYS A 521 39.95 -18.89 14.31
CA LYS A 521 40.52 -19.60 15.47
C LYS A 521 41.78 -20.37 15.11
N ALA A 522 41.82 -21.01 13.94
CA ALA A 522 43.00 -21.70 13.45
C ALA A 522 44.17 -20.72 13.24
N TRP A 523 43.90 -19.54 12.66
CA TRP A 523 44.90 -18.48 12.54
C TRP A 523 45.40 -18.01 13.91
N ILE A 524 44.51 -17.78 14.87
CA ILE A 524 44.90 -17.41 16.24
C ILE A 524 45.79 -18.47 16.89
N ALA A 525 45.46 -19.75 16.74
CA ALA A 525 46.20 -20.85 17.35
C ALA A 525 47.56 -21.08 16.70
N ASN A 526 47.62 -21.07 15.37
CA ASN A 526 48.84 -21.38 14.62
C ASN A 526 49.80 -20.18 14.51
N TRP A 527 49.28 -18.95 14.68
CA TRP A 527 50.05 -17.71 14.52
C TRP A 527 50.02 -16.83 15.78
N GLN A 528 49.95 -17.45 16.96
CA GLN A 528 49.90 -16.74 18.23
C GLN A 528 51.11 -15.82 18.39
N GLY A 529 50.86 -14.51 18.59
CA GLY A 529 51.90 -13.49 18.75
C GLY A 529 52.38 -12.84 17.44
N ASN A 530 52.06 -13.42 16.27
CA ASN A 530 52.37 -12.85 14.96
C ASN A 530 51.28 -11.89 14.46
N ALA A 531 51.57 -11.14 13.39
CA ALA A 531 50.62 -10.19 12.79
C ALA A 531 49.28 -10.84 12.41
N LEU A 532 49.28 -12.01 11.74
CA LEU A 532 48.08 -12.72 11.32
C LEU A 532 47.22 -13.21 12.49
N GLY A 533 47.84 -13.76 13.54
CA GLY A 533 47.12 -14.21 14.73
C GLY A 533 46.47 -13.06 15.50
N ASN A 534 47.18 -11.93 15.62
CA ASN A 534 46.66 -10.70 16.24
C ASN A 534 45.51 -10.09 15.41
N PHE A 535 45.65 -10.08 14.08
CA PHE A 535 44.61 -9.63 13.15
C PHE A 535 43.36 -10.51 13.26
N ALA A 536 43.52 -11.83 13.25
CA ALA A 536 42.43 -12.79 13.38
C ALA A 536 41.70 -12.65 14.73
N LEU A 537 42.43 -12.45 15.82
CA LEU A 537 41.86 -12.19 17.15
C LEU A 537 41.04 -10.89 17.16
N ALA A 538 41.59 -9.82 16.58
CA ALA A 538 40.91 -8.53 16.50
C ALA A 538 39.62 -8.61 15.66
N LEU A 539 39.67 -9.26 14.49
CA LEU A 539 38.50 -9.52 13.65
C LEU A 539 37.45 -10.34 14.40
N LEU A 540 37.85 -11.43 15.06
CA LEU A 540 36.94 -12.30 15.80
C LEU A 540 36.23 -11.55 16.93
N ASN A 541 36.96 -10.67 17.63
CA ASN A 541 36.38 -9.80 18.65
C ASN A 541 35.43 -8.76 18.04
N ALA A 542 35.78 -8.15 16.90
CA ALA A 542 34.94 -7.16 16.22
C ALA A 542 33.58 -7.75 15.78
N VAL A 543 33.58 -8.96 15.22
CA VAL A 543 32.35 -9.65 14.78
C VAL A 543 31.60 -10.33 15.95
N GLY A 544 32.30 -10.68 17.03
CA GLY A 544 31.75 -11.37 18.20
C GLY A 544 30.87 -10.51 19.11
N ILE A 545 31.00 -9.19 19.05
CA ILE A 545 30.17 -8.26 19.85
C ILE A 545 28.75 -8.22 19.26
N ARG A 546 27.82 -8.91 19.91
CA ARG A 546 26.39 -9.01 19.52
C ARG A 546 25.51 -7.91 20.11
N ASP A 547 26.05 -7.07 20.98
CA ASP A 547 25.26 -6.05 21.65
C ASP A 547 24.78 -4.98 20.66
N LYS A 548 23.46 -4.78 20.58
CA LYS A 548 22.82 -3.74 19.75
C LYS A 548 23.28 -2.33 20.14
N SER A 549 23.75 -2.12 21.37
CA SER A 549 24.25 -0.84 21.86
C SER A 549 25.64 -0.49 21.31
N HIS A 550 26.41 -1.49 20.89
CA HIS A 550 27.76 -1.31 20.34
C HIS A 550 27.64 -1.20 18.82
N GLY A 551 27.87 -0.01 18.27
CA GLY A 551 27.58 0.38 16.88
C GLY A 551 28.05 -0.58 15.78
N ASN A 552 27.48 -0.42 14.58
CA ASN A 552 27.67 -1.22 13.36
C ASN A 552 28.92 -2.13 13.32
N ALA A 553 28.72 -3.45 13.26
CA ALA A 553 29.79 -4.45 13.19
C ALA A 553 30.78 -4.19 12.04
N ILE A 554 30.29 -3.66 10.91
CA ILE A 554 31.08 -3.31 9.74
C ILE A 554 32.10 -2.22 10.09
N LYS A 555 31.68 -1.20 10.84
CA LYS A 555 32.57 -0.13 11.32
C LYS A 555 33.72 -0.70 12.14
N ARG A 556 33.45 -1.68 13.01
CA ARG A 556 34.48 -2.32 13.83
C ARG A 556 35.45 -3.15 12.98
N VAL A 557 34.93 -3.91 12.02
CA VAL A 557 35.79 -4.65 11.07
C VAL A 557 36.66 -3.68 10.27
N ARG A 558 36.11 -2.55 9.79
CA ARG A 558 36.88 -1.50 9.12
C ARG A 558 37.99 -0.97 10.02
N THR A 559 37.67 -0.61 11.27
CA THR A 559 38.67 -0.14 12.24
C THR A 559 39.78 -1.17 12.46
N VAL A 560 39.47 -2.48 12.49
CA VAL A 560 40.50 -3.52 12.57
C VAL A 560 41.37 -3.51 11.32
N VAL A 561 40.80 -3.47 10.11
CA VAL A 561 41.59 -3.41 8.87
C VAL A 561 42.49 -2.17 8.83
N GLU A 562 41.96 -1.00 9.16
CA GLU A 562 42.73 0.25 9.23
C GLU A 562 43.85 0.18 10.29
N THR A 563 43.57 -0.41 11.46
CA THR A 563 44.55 -0.57 12.55
C THR A 563 45.71 -1.46 12.16
N PHE A 564 45.48 -2.48 11.32
CA PHE A 564 46.49 -3.45 10.89
C PHE A 564 47.13 -3.08 9.54
N GLN A 565 46.77 -1.95 8.92
CA GLN A 565 47.27 -1.57 7.60
C GLN A 565 48.80 -1.41 7.54
N TRP A 566 49.43 -0.98 8.64
CA TRP A 566 50.89 -0.87 8.74
C TRP A 566 51.61 -2.24 8.80
N LEU A 567 50.87 -3.33 9.04
CA LEU A 567 51.35 -4.72 9.01
C LEU A 567 50.92 -5.46 7.73
N GLU A 568 50.41 -4.77 6.72
CA GLU A 568 49.85 -5.35 5.49
C GLU A 568 50.79 -6.39 4.85
N ALA A 569 52.06 -6.06 4.64
CA ALA A 569 53.03 -6.95 4.00
C ALA A 569 53.25 -8.25 4.80
N GLU A 570 53.37 -8.15 6.13
CA GLU A 570 53.57 -9.31 7.01
C GLU A 570 52.31 -10.19 7.06
N ILE A 571 51.11 -9.58 7.13
CA ILE A 571 49.84 -10.32 7.10
C ILE A 571 49.68 -11.07 5.77
N ILE A 572 49.99 -10.43 4.64
CA ILE A 572 49.91 -11.05 3.31
C ILE A 572 50.87 -12.23 3.22
N GLU A 573 52.13 -12.06 3.64
CA GLU A 573 53.13 -13.13 3.66
C GLU A 573 52.66 -14.32 4.51
N GLN A 574 52.18 -14.06 5.72
CA GLN A 574 51.70 -15.10 6.64
C GLN A 574 50.42 -15.78 6.12
N MET A 575 49.49 -15.05 5.49
CA MET A 575 48.33 -15.64 4.82
C MET A 575 48.74 -16.55 3.66
N GLY A 576 49.77 -16.17 2.89
CA GLY A 576 50.34 -17.01 1.82
C GLY A 576 50.83 -18.36 2.33
N GLN A 577 51.46 -18.39 3.52
CA GLN A 577 51.93 -19.61 4.16
C GLN A 577 50.79 -20.52 4.69
N VAL A 578 49.59 -19.98 4.92
CA VAL A 578 48.40 -20.76 5.33
C VAL A 578 47.62 -21.29 4.12
N ASN A 579 47.79 -20.68 2.95
CA ASN A 579 46.89 -20.89 1.82
C ASN A 579 47.13 -22.19 1.05
N GLU A 580 48.24 -22.91 1.26
CA GLU A 580 48.50 -24.21 0.60
C GLU A 580 47.42 -25.28 0.91
N ALA A 581 46.70 -25.16 2.04
CA ALA A 581 45.64 -26.08 2.44
C ALA A 581 44.19 -25.54 2.31
N THR A 582 43.98 -24.25 1.97
CA THR A 582 42.68 -23.57 2.13
C THR A 582 41.95 -23.27 0.79
N VAL A 583 42.55 -23.64 -0.35
CA VAL A 583 42.08 -23.33 -1.74
C VAL A 583 40.74 -23.98 -2.12
N GLU A 584 40.25 -24.97 -1.38
CA GLU A 584 39.01 -25.69 -1.74
C GLU A 584 37.73 -24.85 -1.65
N ASN A 585 37.71 -23.71 -0.94
CA ASN A 585 36.51 -22.90 -0.72
C ASN A 585 36.32 -21.68 -1.65
N ILE A 586 37.25 -21.40 -2.58
CA ILE A 586 37.16 -20.27 -3.55
C ILE A 586 36.50 -20.71 -4.88
N GLN A 587 36.00 -21.94 -4.97
CA GLN A 587 35.81 -22.67 -6.23
C GLN A 587 34.62 -22.29 -7.14
N VAL A 588 33.83 -21.24 -6.87
CA VAL A 588 32.59 -21.04 -7.65
C VAL A 588 32.26 -19.58 -7.98
N PHE A 589 33.08 -18.89 -8.78
CA PHE A 589 32.69 -17.93 -9.84
C PHE A 589 33.93 -17.29 -10.49
N PRO A 590 33.85 -16.75 -11.73
CA PRO A 590 34.97 -16.09 -12.38
C PRO A 590 35.12 -14.70 -11.77
N ALA A 591 36.00 -14.56 -10.79
CA ALA A 591 36.81 -13.36 -10.79
C ALA A 591 37.51 -13.31 -12.15
N ILE A 592 37.41 -12.18 -12.85
CA ILE A 592 37.91 -12.05 -14.22
C ILE A 592 39.43 -12.32 -14.29
N TYR A 593 40.13 -12.35 -13.16
CA TYR A 593 41.29 -13.21 -12.94
C TYR A 593 41.48 -13.49 -11.43
N ALA A 594 42.05 -14.64 -11.05
CA ALA A 594 42.52 -14.89 -9.68
C ALA A 594 44.01 -14.57 -9.65
N ASP A 595 44.37 -13.41 -9.10
CA ASP A 595 45.78 -13.10 -8.83
C ASP A 595 46.25 -14.00 -7.66
N PRO A 596 47.34 -14.78 -7.81
CA PRO A 596 47.91 -15.62 -6.73
C PRO A 596 48.23 -14.83 -5.45
N SER A 597 48.44 -13.52 -5.56
CA SER A 597 48.66 -12.62 -4.43
C SER A 597 47.37 -12.16 -3.75
N TRP A 598 46.19 -12.52 -4.28
CA TRP A 598 44.88 -12.03 -3.80
C TRP A 598 44.41 -12.74 -2.52
N THR A 599 45.06 -12.42 -1.41
CA THR A 599 44.72 -12.90 -0.07
C THR A 599 43.39 -12.30 0.44
N PHE A 600 42.85 -12.88 1.52
CA PHE A 600 41.68 -12.34 2.20
C PHE A 600 41.85 -10.89 2.67
N TRP A 601 43.09 -10.49 2.98
CA TRP A 601 43.44 -9.10 3.27
C TRP A 601 43.08 -8.17 2.10
N HIS A 602 43.51 -8.51 0.89
CA HIS A 602 43.22 -7.72 -0.31
C HIS A 602 41.71 -7.67 -0.61
N GLN A 603 40.97 -8.75 -0.34
CA GLN A 603 39.51 -8.78 -0.49
C GLN A 603 38.83 -7.78 0.45
N LEU A 604 39.25 -7.74 1.73
CA LEU A 604 38.75 -6.75 2.69
C LEU A 604 39.14 -5.32 2.33
N LYS A 605 40.37 -5.11 1.84
CA LYS A 605 40.85 -3.80 1.39
C LYS A 605 40.01 -3.30 0.22
N CYS A 606 39.86 -4.11 -0.83
CA CYS A 606 39.02 -3.80 -1.99
C CYS A 606 37.55 -3.55 -1.58
N PHE A 607 37.01 -4.34 -0.65
CA PHE A 607 35.68 -4.11 -0.09
C PHE A 607 35.57 -2.73 0.56
N PHE A 608 36.50 -2.35 1.45
CA PHE A 608 36.41 -1.10 2.18
C PHE A 608 36.76 0.15 1.36
N GLU A 609 37.58 -0.01 0.33
CA GLU A 609 37.84 1.03 -0.68
C GLU A 609 36.59 1.30 -1.52
N HIS A 610 35.85 0.27 -1.91
CA HIS A 610 34.61 0.42 -2.68
C HIS A 610 33.44 0.91 -1.82
N TYR A 611 33.16 0.23 -0.70
CA TYR A 611 32.07 0.59 0.22
C TYR A 611 32.58 1.53 1.30
N THR A 612 32.61 2.83 1.01
CA THR A 612 33.10 3.86 1.93
C THR A 612 32.19 4.08 3.15
N ARG A 613 30.92 3.65 3.09
CA ARG A 613 29.93 3.79 4.16
C ARG A 613 29.62 2.46 4.83
N ASP A 614 29.62 2.44 6.16
CA ASP A 614 29.37 1.20 6.92
C ASP A 614 27.90 0.78 6.96
N ALA A 615 26.96 1.73 6.91
CA ALA A 615 25.53 1.46 7.18
C ALA A 615 24.90 0.49 6.16
N ASP A 616 25.33 0.60 4.91
CA ASP A 616 24.74 -0.08 3.76
C ASP A 616 25.71 -1.05 3.07
N ALA A 617 26.92 -1.25 3.63
CA ALA A 617 27.88 -2.16 3.02
C ALA A 617 27.38 -3.62 3.11
N PRO A 618 27.54 -4.44 2.06
CA PRO A 618 27.03 -5.81 2.01
C PRO A 618 27.97 -6.75 2.77
N MET A 619 28.03 -6.59 4.10
CA MET A 619 28.78 -7.43 5.03
C MET A 619 27.89 -7.88 6.19
N GLN A 620 27.94 -9.16 6.54
CA GLN A 620 27.17 -9.74 7.63
C GLN A 620 27.94 -10.86 8.33
N TRP A 621 27.72 -11.03 9.63
CA TRP A 621 28.18 -12.18 10.40
C TRP A 621 26.99 -13.13 10.62
N LYS A 622 26.97 -14.26 9.90
CA LYS A 622 25.86 -15.23 9.94
C LYS A 622 26.43 -16.64 10.04
N ASP A 623 25.82 -17.48 10.88
CA ASP A 623 26.20 -18.90 11.02
C ASP A 623 27.70 -19.11 11.31
N GLU A 624 28.28 -18.22 12.13
CA GLU A 624 29.72 -18.18 12.44
C GLU A 624 30.65 -17.92 11.23
N VAL A 625 30.13 -17.31 10.16
CA VAL A 625 30.88 -16.93 8.97
C VAL A 625 30.73 -15.44 8.71
N LEU A 626 31.85 -14.74 8.50
CA LEU A 626 31.88 -13.37 8.00
C LEU A 626 31.68 -13.43 6.50
N GLN A 627 30.53 -12.98 6.02
CA GLN A 627 30.19 -12.94 4.60
C GLN A 627 30.20 -11.49 4.13
N PHE A 628 30.86 -11.23 3.01
CA PHE A 628 30.83 -9.93 2.34
C PHE A 628 30.97 -10.06 0.83
N ARG A 629 30.71 -8.96 0.11
CA ARG A 629 30.66 -8.93 -1.36
C ARG A 629 31.65 -7.93 -1.91
N VAL A 630 32.66 -8.39 -2.63
CA VAL A 630 33.69 -7.53 -3.24
C VAL A 630 33.26 -7.20 -4.67
N PRO A 631 33.37 -5.93 -5.13
CA PRO A 631 33.10 -5.57 -6.52
C PRO A 631 34.02 -6.35 -7.48
N PRO A 632 33.59 -6.60 -8.72
CA PRO A 632 34.47 -7.19 -9.72
C PRO A 632 35.62 -6.24 -10.05
N VAL A 633 36.85 -6.78 -10.05
CA VAL A 633 38.04 -6.04 -10.49
C VAL A 633 38.45 -6.59 -11.86
N LEU A 634 38.46 -5.71 -12.86
CA LEU A 634 38.89 -6.07 -14.20
C LEU A 634 40.41 -6.10 -14.26
N HIS A 635 41.00 -7.27 -14.53
CA HIS A 635 42.45 -7.41 -14.63
C HIS A 635 43.00 -6.47 -15.74
N PRO A 636 44.16 -5.81 -15.54
CA PRO A 636 44.74 -4.90 -16.54
C PRO A 636 44.97 -5.55 -17.91
N GLY A 637 45.28 -6.85 -17.94
CA GLY A 637 45.46 -7.63 -19.17
C GLY A 637 44.17 -8.03 -19.89
N VAL A 638 42.98 -7.80 -19.32
CA VAL A 638 41.70 -8.09 -20.00
C VAL A 638 41.25 -6.84 -20.74
N GLU A 639 41.33 -6.87 -22.07
CA GLU A 639 40.95 -5.73 -22.90
C GLU A 639 39.42 -5.58 -22.94
N TYR A 640 38.69 -6.69 -23.08
CA TYR A 640 37.23 -6.70 -23.18
C TYR A 640 36.58 -7.80 -22.32
N LEU A 641 35.54 -7.42 -21.58
CA LEU A 641 34.63 -8.31 -20.86
C LEU A 641 33.26 -8.31 -21.54
N PHE A 642 32.80 -9.46 -21.99
CA PHE A 642 31.47 -9.66 -22.52
C PHE A 642 30.57 -10.31 -21.46
N VAL A 643 29.51 -9.60 -21.04
CA VAL A 643 28.58 -10.05 -20.00
C VAL A 643 27.24 -10.36 -20.65
N ASN A 644 26.86 -11.64 -20.67
CA ASN A 644 25.56 -12.07 -21.19
C ASN A 644 24.59 -12.36 -20.04
N MET A 645 23.43 -11.69 -20.05
CA MET A 645 22.36 -11.89 -19.05
C MET A 645 20.96 -11.69 -19.65
N PRO A 646 19.93 -12.48 -19.26
CA PRO A 646 18.57 -12.33 -19.79
C PRO A 646 17.89 -10.98 -19.49
N ALA A 647 18.31 -10.29 -18.43
CA ALA A 647 17.74 -9.01 -18.02
C ALA A 647 18.84 -8.08 -17.51
N LEU A 648 19.63 -7.53 -18.44
CA LEU A 648 20.73 -6.64 -18.13
C LEU A 648 20.25 -5.19 -18.00
N ASP A 649 20.67 -4.53 -16.94
CA ASP A 649 20.43 -3.09 -16.76
C ASP A 649 21.74 -2.33 -16.87
N ALA A 650 21.73 -1.27 -17.69
CA ALA A 650 22.90 -0.45 -17.97
C ALA A 650 23.44 0.25 -16.74
N GLU A 651 22.54 0.74 -15.88
CA GLU A 651 22.95 1.41 -14.66
C GLU A 651 23.58 0.39 -13.71
N HIS A 652 22.95 -0.76 -13.51
CA HIS A 652 23.49 -1.79 -12.60
C HIS A 652 24.84 -2.35 -13.06
N LEU A 653 25.05 -2.51 -14.37
CA LEU A 653 26.34 -2.95 -14.90
C LEU A 653 27.43 -1.89 -14.69
N ARG A 654 27.11 -0.60 -14.92
CA ARG A 654 28.03 0.52 -14.60
C ARG A 654 28.34 0.58 -13.11
N ARG A 655 27.39 0.23 -12.24
CA ARG A 655 27.62 0.16 -10.79
C ARG A 655 28.60 -0.96 -10.42
N ALA A 656 28.56 -2.08 -11.13
CA ALA A 656 29.55 -3.16 -10.94
C ALA A 656 30.95 -2.72 -11.40
N PHE A 657 31.07 -1.88 -12.44
CA PHE A 657 32.33 -1.42 -13.02
C PHE A 657 32.41 0.11 -13.10
N LEU A 658 32.57 0.79 -11.95
CA LEU A 658 32.49 2.26 -11.85
C LEU A 658 33.53 3.00 -12.72
N ASP A 659 34.72 2.43 -12.87
CA ASP A 659 35.86 3.05 -13.55
C ASP A 659 36.05 2.56 -14.99
N VAL A 660 35.06 1.85 -15.53
CA VAL A 660 35.16 1.21 -16.84
C VAL A 660 34.01 1.64 -17.72
N GLU A 661 34.33 2.05 -18.95
CA GLU A 661 33.29 2.33 -19.94
C GLU A 661 32.56 1.04 -20.31
N THR A 662 31.23 1.07 -20.17
CA THR A 662 30.34 -0.06 -20.46
C THR A 662 29.41 0.30 -21.61
N GLU A 663 29.23 -0.59 -22.58
CA GLU A 663 28.20 -0.49 -23.60
C GLU A 663 27.28 -1.71 -23.52
N ILE A 664 25.98 -1.52 -23.79
CA ILE A 664 25.00 -2.62 -23.77
C ILE A 664 24.38 -2.75 -25.14
N PHE A 665 24.44 -3.97 -25.66
CA PHE A 665 23.73 -4.39 -26.84
C PHE A 665 22.47 -5.13 -26.42
N ARG A 666 21.35 -4.72 -27.00
CA ARG A 666 20.10 -5.44 -26.89
C ARG A 666 19.76 -5.93 -28.30
N PRO A 667 19.74 -7.26 -28.53
CA PRO A 667 19.29 -7.79 -29.80
C PRO A 667 17.81 -7.42 -29.98
N GLU A 668 17.38 -7.35 -31.24
CA GLU A 668 15.96 -7.18 -31.51
C GLU A 668 15.19 -8.42 -31.01
N PRO A 669 14.08 -8.24 -30.28
CA PRO A 669 13.33 -9.37 -29.77
C PRO A 669 12.83 -10.26 -30.92
N VAL A 670 13.03 -11.58 -30.84
CA VAL A 670 12.62 -12.49 -31.93
C VAL A 670 11.10 -12.45 -32.06
N ALA A 671 10.59 -12.18 -33.26
CA ALA A 671 9.15 -12.11 -33.51
C ALA A 671 8.44 -13.38 -33.04
N TRP A 672 7.29 -13.22 -32.37
CA TRP A 672 6.50 -14.38 -31.93
C TRP A 672 5.78 -15.02 -33.11
N ILE A 673 5.51 -16.32 -33.02
CA ILE A 673 4.74 -17.02 -34.06
C ILE A 673 3.34 -16.40 -34.16
N LEU A 674 2.87 -16.23 -35.40
CA LEU A 674 1.55 -15.72 -35.69
C LEU A 674 0.47 -16.49 -34.90
N GLY A 675 -0.41 -15.74 -34.23
CA GLY A 675 -1.44 -16.29 -33.36
C GLY A 675 -1.11 -16.20 -31.87
N ASN A 676 0.18 -16.05 -31.51
CA ASN A 676 0.56 -15.79 -30.13
C ASN A 676 0.27 -14.35 -29.72
N ARG A 677 -0.23 -14.19 -28.50
CA ARG A 677 -0.58 -12.88 -27.93
C ARG A 677 -0.22 -12.82 -26.47
N VAL A 678 0.26 -11.65 -26.05
CA VAL A 678 0.36 -11.30 -24.65
C VAL A 678 -0.68 -10.22 -24.37
N PHE A 679 -1.51 -10.42 -23.36
CA PHE A 679 -2.45 -9.43 -22.89
C PHE A 679 -1.99 -8.93 -21.54
N GLN A 680 -1.76 -7.63 -21.43
CA GLN A 680 -1.32 -7.02 -20.18
C GLN A 680 -2.36 -6.04 -19.67
N ILE A 681 -2.68 -6.14 -18.38
CA ILE A 681 -3.61 -5.20 -17.77
C ILE A 681 -2.98 -3.80 -17.70
N ARG A 682 -3.71 -2.78 -18.16
CA ARG A 682 -3.23 -1.39 -18.22
C ARG A 682 -3.12 -0.75 -16.83
N THR A 683 -3.94 -1.18 -15.88
CA THR A 683 -4.06 -0.53 -14.57
C THR A 683 -3.86 -1.51 -13.41
N GLY A 684 -3.14 -1.05 -12.38
CA GLY A 684 -2.87 -1.80 -11.15
C GLY A 684 -1.54 -2.55 -11.18
N ILE A 685 -0.70 -2.35 -10.17
CA ILE A 685 0.61 -3.02 -10.00
C ILE A 685 0.45 -4.34 -9.20
N TYR A 686 -0.79 -4.70 -8.84
CA TYR A 686 -1.22 -5.90 -8.09
C TYR A 686 -0.10 -6.65 -7.33
N PRO A 687 0.54 -6.01 -6.34
CA PRO A 687 1.45 -6.71 -5.45
C PRO A 687 0.67 -7.71 -4.60
N ARG A 688 1.39 -8.56 -3.86
CA ARG A 688 0.82 -9.57 -2.98
C ARG A 688 -0.26 -9.00 -2.06
N GLU A 689 -0.01 -7.83 -1.48
CA GLU A 689 -0.90 -7.09 -0.57
C GLU A 689 -2.19 -6.58 -1.22
N THR A 690 -2.23 -6.52 -2.55
CA THR A 690 -3.46 -6.21 -3.30
C THR A 690 -4.21 -7.48 -3.71
N ILE A 691 -3.55 -8.64 -3.75
CA ILE A 691 -4.20 -9.92 -4.05
C ILE A 691 -4.74 -10.55 -2.76
N LEU A 692 -4.01 -10.47 -1.66
CA LEU A 692 -4.33 -11.10 -0.38
C LEU A 692 -4.71 -10.06 0.68
N ASP A 693 -5.65 -10.42 1.55
CA ASP A 693 -6.03 -9.62 2.71
C ASP A 693 -5.22 -10.05 3.94
N PHE A 694 -4.40 -9.13 4.44
CA PHE A 694 -3.55 -9.33 5.63
C PHE A 694 -4.24 -8.87 6.92
N SER A 695 -5.52 -8.49 6.89
CA SER A 695 -6.22 -7.92 8.04
C SER A 695 -6.99 -8.97 8.86
N ASN A 696 -6.46 -9.26 10.07
CA ASN A 696 -7.18 -9.41 11.36
C ASN A 696 -6.77 -10.60 12.25
N THR A 697 -6.13 -11.63 11.71
CA THR A 697 -5.47 -12.69 12.50
C THR A 697 -4.27 -13.15 11.71
N TRP A 698 -3.05 -13.06 12.26
CA TRP A 698 -1.82 -13.46 11.55
C TRP A 698 -1.83 -14.94 11.12
N ASP A 699 -2.83 -15.70 11.57
CA ASP A 699 -2.99 -17.13 11.35
C ASP A 699 -3.78 -17.50 10.07
N THR A 700 -4.48 -16.56 9.42
CA THR A 700 -5.25 -16.85 8.19
C THR A 700 -5.13 -15.72 7.16
N MET A 701 -4.32 -15.93 6.11
CA MET A 701 -4.28 -15.04 4.95
C MET A 701 -5.46 -15.35 4.02
N GLY A 702 -6.42 -14.42 3.95
CA GLY A 702 -7.57 -14.52 3.05
C GLY A 702 -7.27 -13.92 1.68
N MET A 703 -8.11 -14.22 0.69
CA MET A 703 -8.10 -13.51 -0.59
C MET A 703 -8.77 -12.14 -0.42
N SER A 704 -8.12 -11.06 -0.87
CA SER A 704 -8.72 -9.71 -0.86
C SER A 704 -9.89 -9.62 -1.84
N GLU A 705 -10.73 -8.58 -1.73
CA GLU A 705 -11.80 -8.31 -2.72
C GLU A 705 -11.25 -8.22 -4.16
N THR A 706 -10.07 -7.61 -4.33
CA THR A 706 -9.42 -7.52 -5.64
C THR A 706 -8.93 -8.88 -6.12
N GLY A 707 -8.29 -9.67 -5.25
CA GLY A 707 -7.87 -11.04 -5.56
C GLY A 707 -9.07 -11.93 -5.92
N GLN A 708 -10.15 -11.89 -5.15
CA GLN A 708 -11.39 -12.63 -5.42
C GLN A 708 -11.98 -12.24 -6.78
N HIS A 709 -12.02 -10.93 -7.08
CA HIS A 709 -12.47 -10.44 -8.37
C HIS A 709 -11.63 -11.03 -9.51
N ILE A 710 -10.29 -10.95 -9.43
CA ILE A 710 -9.38 -11.47 -10.46
C ILE A 710 -9.57 -12.97 -10.66
N PHE A 711 -9.51 -13.76 -9.57
CA PHE A 711 -9.56 -15.22 -9.69
C PHE A 711 -10.96 -15.74 -10.08
N SER A 712 -12.04 -15.06 -9.71
CA SER A 712 -13.38 -15.38 -10.21
C SER A 712 -13.50 -15.23 -11.72
N ARG A 713 -12.81 -14.25 -12.33
CA ARG A 713 -12.77 -14.07 -13.80
C ARG A 713 -11.94 -15.15 -14.48
N ILE A 714 -10.81 -15.52 -13.88
CA ILE A 714 -9.97 -16.61 -14.37
C ILE A 714 -10.74 -17.93 -14.32
N GLN A 715 -11.42 -18.22 -13.21
CA GLN A 715 -12.26 -19.40 -13.07
C GLN A 715 -13.39 -19.42 -14.09
N ALA A 716 -14.10 -18.30 -14.29
CA ALA A 716 -15.14 -18.20 -15.30
C ALA A 716 -14.62 -18.49 -16.72
N GLU A 717 -13.40 -18.06 -17.04
CA GLU A 717 -12.77 -18.36 -18.35
C GLU A 717 -12.40 -19.84 -18.48
N ILE A 718 -11.84 -20.45 -17.42
CA ILE A 718 -11.51 -21.89 -17.38
C ILE A 718 -12.77 -22.75 -17.57
N GLU A 719 -13.88 -22.34 -16.96
CA GLU A 719 -15.16 -23.05 -17.06
C GLU A 719 -15.84 -22.87 -18.42
N ARG A 720 -15.60 -21.72 -19.08
CA ARG A 720 -16.18 -21.35 -20.38
C ARG A 720 -15.66 -22.23 -21.51
N ASP A 721 -14.36 -22.50 -21.56
CA ASP A 721 -13.75 -23.35 -22.58
C ASP A 721 -12.86 -24.43 -21.94
N ARG A 722 -13.47 -25.60 -21.73
CA ARG A 722 -12.79 -26.77 -21.15
C ARG A 722 -11.76 -27.41 -22.08
N THR A 723 -11.72 -27.02 -23.35
CA THR A 723 -10.74 -27.57 -24.30
C THR A 723 -9.38 -26.90 -24.16
N LEU A 724 -9.34 -25.66 -23.65
CA LEU A 724 -8.11 -24.91 -23.48
C LEU A 724 -7.36 -25.33 -22.22
N LYS A 725 -6.07 -25.63 -22.36
CA LYS A 725 -5.19 -25.90 -21.22
C LYS A 725 -4.69 -24.59 -20.60
N HIS A 726 -4.94 -24.41 -19.31
CA HIS A 726 -4.58 -23.23 -18.53
C HIS A 726 -3.45 -23.52 -17.54
N GLY A 727 -2.43 -22.66 -17.52
CA GLY A 727 -1.42 -22.58 -16.47
C GLY A 727 -1.63 -21.32 -15.63
N ILE A 728 -1.44 -21.40 -14.31
CA ILE A 728 -1.57 -20.25 -13.41
C ILE A 728 -0.30 -20.10 -12.58
N ILE A 729 0.26 -18.88 -12.57
CA ILE A 729 1.43 -18.49 -11.78
C ILE A 729 1.03 -17.30 -10.91
N THR A 730 1.17 -17.43 -9.60
CA THR A 730 0.81 -16.36 -8.65
C THR A 730 1.65 -16.42 -7.35
N HIS A 731 1.18 -15.83 -6.26
CA HIS A 731 1.85 -15.89 -4.95
C HIS A 731 1.58 -17.23 -4.25
N ALA A 732 2.56 -17.76 -3.51
CA ALA A 732 2.43 -19.03 -2.79
C ALA A 732 1.18 -19.10 -1.89
N TYR A 733 0.89 -18.04 -1.14
CA TYR A 733 -0.30 -17.97 -0.29
C TYR A 733 -1.62 -17.90 -1.06
N ALA A 734 -1.62 -17.37 -2.29
CA ALA A 734 -2.82 -17.39 -3.13
C ALA A 734 -3.11 -18.81 -3.63
N ILE A 735 -2.09 -19.62 -3.89
CA ILE A 735 -2.25 -21.03 -4.34
C ILE A 735 -3.06 -21.84 -3.33
N GLU A 736 -2.84 -21.63 -2.03
CA GLU A 736 -3.56 -22.34 -0.98
C GLU A 736 -5.08 -22.11 -1.05
N GLN A 737 -5.48 -20.92 -1.49
CA GLN A 737 -6.88 -20.51 -1.66
C GLN A 737 -7.47 -20.93 -3.02
N LEU A 738 -6.64 -21.41 -3.96
CA LEU A 738 -7.05 -21.77 -5.32
C LEU A 738 -7.01 -23.28 -5.57
N LYS A 739 -6.92 -24.10 -4.51
CA LYS A 739 -6.92 -25.57 -4.60
C LYS A 739 -8.13 -26.12 -5.35
N ASP A 740 -9.27 -25.44 -5.28
CA ASP A 740 -10.47 -25.84 -6.02
C ASP A 740 -10.36 -25.58 -7.52
N ILE A 741 -9.64 -24.53 -7.95
CA ILE A 741 -9.40 -24.26 -9.38
C ILE A 741 -8.56 -25.38 -9.99
N VAL A 742 -7.57 -25.91 -9.26
CA VAL A 742 -6.69 -27.01 -9.71
C VAL A 742 -7.47 -28.31 -9.97
N LYS A 743 -8.66 -28.49 -9.38
CA LYS A 743 -9.48 -29.69 -9.62
C LYS A 743 -10.07 -29.73 -11.04
N ASN A 744 -10.02 -28.63 -11.78
CA ASN A 744 -10.48 -28.60 -13.17
C ASN A 744 -9.45 -29.29 -14.08
N GLU A 745 -9.89 -30.28 -14.87
CA GLU A 745 -9.03 -31.09 -15.74
C GLU A 745 -8.28 -30.29 -16.83
N ASN A 746 -8.75 -29.07 -17.11
CA ASN A 746 -8.13 -28.18 -18.07
C ASN A 746 -7.13 -27.19 -17.44
N VAL A 747 -6.87 -27.25 -16.13
CA VAL A 747 -5.76 -26.55 -15.47
C VAL A 747 -4.54 -27.49 -15.40
N CYS A 748 -3.51 -27.24 -16.21
CA CYS A 748 -2.34 -28.11 -16.29
C CYS A 748 -1.33 -27.86 -15.16
N PHE A 749 -1.23 -26.64 -14.64
CA PHE A 749 -0.40 -26.36 -13.46
C PHE A 749 -0.87 -25.11 -12.71
N LEU A 750 -0.62 -25.11 -11.40
CA LEU A 750 -0.73 -23.94 -10.51
C LEU A 750 0.56 -23.87 -9.68
N THR A 751 1.38 -22.85 -9.92
CA THR A 751 2.67 -22.67 -9.24
C THR A 751 2.87 -21.23 -8.80
N ASN A 752 3.91 -20.97 -7.99
CA ASN A 752 4.25 -19.62 -7.57
C ASN A 752 5.48 -19.06 -8.31
N PHE A 753 5.67 -17.75 -8.20
CA PHE A 753 6.78 -17.04 -8.85
C PHE A 753 8.19 -17.40 -8.33
N GLN A 754 8.33 -18.10 -7.21
CA GLN A 754 9.64 -18.51 -6.67
C GLN A 754 9.99 -19.94 -7.10
N ASP A 755 9.02 -20.85 -7.03
CA ASP A 755 9.24 -22.29 -7.25
C ASP A 755 9.34 -22.66 -8.73
N PHE A 756 9.08 -21.73 -9.65
CA PHE A 756 9.02 -22.05 -11.09
C PHE A 756 10.34 -22.59 -11.65
N ARG A 757 11.48 -22.28 -11.02
CA ARG A 757 12.79 -22.78 -11.42
C ARG A 757 13.11 -24.17 -10.88
N GLU A 758 12.52 -24.51 -9.75
CA GLU A 758 12.80 -25.75 -9.03
C GLU A 758 11.75 -26.83 -9.34
N ALA A 759 10.61 -26.43 -9.92
CA ALA A 759 9.56 -27.33 -10.36
C ALA A 759 10.01 -28.16 -11.56
N GLU A 760 10.41 -29.42 -11.31
CA GLU A 760 10.63 -30.42 -12.35
C GLU A 760 9.40 -30.53 -13.27
N GLY A 761 9.65 -30.49 -14.58
CA GLY A 761 8.59 -30.59 -15.59
C GLY A 761 7.81 -29.31 -15.87
N LEU A 762 8.11 -28.17 -15.21
CA LEU A 762 7.39 -26.92 -15.48
C LEU A 762 7.58 -26.44 -16.92
N GLU A 763 8.76 -26.62 -17.51
CA GLU A 763 8.98 -26.27 -18.92
C GLU A 763 7.99 -27.01 -19.83
N ILE A 764 7.79 -28.30 -19.61
CA ILE A 764 6.82 -29.12 -20.36
C ILE A 764 5.41 -28.60 -20.10
N ALA A 765 5.05 -28.32 -18.85
CA ALA A 765 3.73 -27.81 -18.49
C ALA A 765 3.42 -26.42 -19.11
N LEU A 766 4.43 -25.54 -19.19
CA LEU A 766 4.36 -24.25 -19.88
C LEU A 766 4.21 -24.41 -21.40
N GLN A 767 4.88 -25.42 -21.98
CA GLN A 767 4.72 -25.78 -23.39
C GLN A 767 3.33 -26.35 -23.69
N GLU A 768 2.72 -27.10 -22.78
CA GLU A 768 1.36 -27.64 -22.92
C GLU A 768 0.26 -26.58 -22.71
N ALA A 769 0.50 -25.60 -21.83
CA ALA A 769 -0.47 -24.54 -21.56
C ALA A 769 -0.75 -23.68 -22.80
N GLN A 770 -2.00 -23.58 -23.22
CA GLN A 770 -2.44 -22.67 -24.29
C GLN A 770 -2.73 -21.27 -23.75
N VAL A 771 -3.13 -21.17 -22.48
CA VAL A 771 -3.35 -19.91 -21.78
C VAL A 771 -2.52 -19.90 -20.49
N ILE A 772 -1.64 -18.91 -20.32
CA ILE A 772 -0.80 -18.78 -19.12
C ILE A 772 -1.21 -17.51 -18.37
N TRP A 773 -1.72 -17.66 -17.15
CA TRP A 773 -2.09 -16.56 -16.27
C TRP A 773 -0.95 -16.23 -15.31
N MET A 774 -0.44 -15.01 -15.36
CA MET A 774 0.55 -14.51 -14.42
C MET A 774 -0.08 -13.41 -13.57
N VAL A 775 -0.43 -13.76 -12.33
CA VAL A 775 -1.28 -12.93 -11.47
C VAL A 775 -0.48 -12.28 -10.35
N GLY A 776 -0.35 -10.96 -10.45
CA GLY A 776 0.41 -10.11 -9.53
C GLY A 776 1.88 -9.92 -9.93
N ILE A 777 2.63 -9.19 -9.11
CA ILE A 777 4.08 -9.02 -9.31
C ILE A 777 4.86 -10.03 -8.46
N PRO A 778 5.86 -10.74 -9.01
CA PRO A 778 6.77 -11.58 -8.26
C PRO A 778 7.26 -10.89 -6.97
N GLU A 779 7.11 -11.57 -5.84
CA GLU A 779 7.63 -11.05 -4.58
C GLU A 779 9.12 -11.39 -4.47
N MET A 780 9.94 -10.35 -4.37
CA MET A 780 11.32 -10.50 -3.92
C MET A 780 11.32 -10.51 -2.39
N GLY A 781 11.81 -11.60 -1.79
CA GLY A 781 11.99 -11.66 -0.35
C GLY A 781 12.86 -10.49 0.14
N ALA A 782 12.45 -9.86 1.25
CA ALA A 782 13.16 -8.71 1.83
C ALA A 782 14.68 -8.95 2.01
N PRO A 783 15.17 -10.15 2.43
CA PRO A 783 16.60 -10.41 2.49
C PRO A 783 17.31 -10.32 1.14
N THR A 784 16.68 -10.82 0.07
CA THR A 784 17.24 -10.77 -1.30
C THR A 784 17.31 -9.33 -1.80
N LEU A 785 16.24 -8.55 -1.59
CA LEU A 785 16.20 -7.14 -1.98
C LEU A 785 17.26 -6.34 -1.23
N LEU A 786 17.32 -6.49 0.09
CA LEU A 786 18.31 -5.86 0.94
C LEU A 786 19.73 -6.20 0.49
N ASN A 787 20.02 -7.47 0.27
CA ASN A 787 21.35 -7.91 -0.14
C ASN A 787 21.75 -7.33 -1.50
N ARG A 788 20.88 -7.41 -2.52
CA ARG A 788 21.19 -6.93 -3.86
C ARG A 788 21.33 -5.42 -3.95
N THR A 789 20.47 -4.68 -3.25
CA THR A 789 20.55 -3.21 -3.20
C THR A 789 21.82 -2.75 -2.49
N ARG A 790 22.23 -3.41 -1.40
CA ARG A 790 23.51 -3.13 -0.74
C ARG A 790 24.72 -3.45 -1.60
N ILE A 791 24.67 -4.53 -2.37
CA ILE A 791 25.72 -4.89 -3.34
C ILE A 791 25.88 -3.79 -4.40
N LEU A 792 24.78 -3.33 -4.99
CA LEU A 792 24.85 -2.40 -6.13
C LEU A 792 25.00 -0.93 -5.72
N PHE A 793 24.48 -0.54 -4.55
CA PHE A 793 24.34 0.86 -4.15
C PHE A 793 24.84 1.15 -2.72
N GLY A 794 25.43 0.18 -2.03
CA GLY A 794 25.92 0.35 -0.65
C GLY A 794 27.07 1.36 -0.52
N ASN A 795 27.70 1.72 -1.64
CA ASN A 795 28.78 2.71 -1.73
C ASN A 795 28.28 4.14 -2.04
N ASP A 796 26.99 4.33 -2.31
CA ASP A 796 26.42 5.65 -2.58
C ASP A 796 26.50 6.57 -1.37
N ALA A 797 26.61 7.89 -1.58
CA ALA A 797 26.66 8.87 -0.50
C ALA A 797 25.40 8.86 0.39
N GLU A 798 24.21 8.66 -0.22
CA GLU A 798 22.94 8.68 0.48
C GLU A 798 22.52 7.29 1.00
N PRO A 799 22.02 7.17 2.24
CA PRO A 799 21.57 5.91 2.82
C PRO A 799 20.43 5.28 2.02
N LEU A 800 20.43 3.94 1.94
CA LEU A 800 19.35 3.20 1.30
C LEU A 800 18.09 3.26 2.16
N SER A 801 16.95 3.60 1.54
CA SER A 801 15.65 3.55 2.20
C SER A 801 14.77 2.44 1.62
N TYR A 802 14.40 1.49 2.48
CA TYR A 802 13.48 0.40 2.15
C TYR A 802 12.03 0.75 2.47
N GLU A 803 11.73 2.03 2.72
CA GLU A 803 10.37 2.47 2.97
C GLU A 803 9.54 2.34 1.68
N MET A 804 8.47 1.54 1.75
CA MET A 804 7.51 1.36 0.67
C MET A 804 6.30 2.26 0.87
N GLU A 805 5.92 3.00 -0.18
CA GLU A 805 4.67 3.75 -0.21
C GLU A 805 3.47 2.79 -0.28
N THR A 806 2.59 2.83 0.72
CA THR A 806 1.49 1.87 0.85
C THR A 806 0.44 1.96 -0.27
N GLU A 807 0.30 3.11 -0.96
CA GLU A 807 -0.71 3.26 -2.03
C GLU A 807 -0.20 2.83 -3.40
N SER A 808 1.06 3.16 -3.70
CA SER A 808 1.68 2.86 -4.99
C SER A 808 2.39 1.50 -4.99
N TYR A 809 2.66 0.97 -3.78
CA TYR A 809 3.52 -0.19 -3.54
C TYR A 809 4.87 -0.06 -4.23
N ARG A 810 5.41 1.15 -4.19
CA ARG A 810 6.75 1.49 -4.69
C ARG A 810 7.62 1.86 -3.52
N TYR A 811 8.86 1.40 -3.54
CA TYR A 811 9.91 1.91 -2.67
C TYR A 811 10.16 3.38 -2.97
N LYS A 812 10.24 4.19 -1.91
CA LYS A 812 10.52 5.63 -2.03
C LYS A 812 11.91 5.89 -2.61
N ASP A 813 12.87 5.04 -2.26
CA ASP A 813 14.20 5.07 -2.83
C ASP A 813 14.18 4.49 -4.24
N ALA A 814 14.52 5.32 -5.23
CA ALA A 814 14.53 4.93 -6.63
C ALA A 814 15.51 3.77 -6.91
N ARG A 815 16.61 3.66 -6.16
CA ARG A 815 17.61 2.59 -6.31
C ARG A 815 17.04 1.25 -5.87
N VAL A 816 16.38 1.23 -4.71
CA VAL A 816 15.68 0.04 -4.19
C VAL A 816 14.54 -0.35 -5.13
N GLN A 817 13.77 0.63 -5.61
CA GLN A 817 12.70 0.38 -6.58
C GLN A 817 13.25 -0.19 -7.91
N SER A 818 14.41 0.28 -8.37
CA SER A 818 15.05 -0.21 -9.59
C SER A 818 15.40 -1.70 -9.47
N VAL A 819 16.07 -2.10 -8.39
CA VAL A 819 16.41 -3.52 -8.12
C VAL A 819 15.16 -4.39 -8.06
N TYR A 820 14.11 -3.92 -7.37
CA TYR A 820 12.85 -4.64 -7.29
C TYR A 820 12.19 -4.83 -8.67
N LYS A 821 12.03 -3.75 -9.45
CA LYS A 821 11.41 -3.81 -10.78
C LYS A 821 12.17 -4.71 -11.74
N LYS A 822 13.50 -4.64 -11.70
CA LYS A 822 14.36 -5.42 -12.56
C LYS A 822 14.21 -6.91 -12.30
N GLU A 823 14.17 -7.32 -11.04
CA GLU A 823 13.96 -8.73 -10.73
C GLU A 823 12.59 -9.22 -11.14
N ALA A 824 11.55 -8.44 -10.88
CA ALA A 824 10.22 -8.77 -11.34
C ALA A 824 10.20 -8.94 -12.88
N THR A 825 10.83 -8.00 -13.60
CA THR A 825 11.01 -8.06 -15.06
C THR A 825 11.73 -9.34 -15.50
N ARG A 826 12.84 -9.69 -14.83
CA ARG A 826 13.62 -10.90 -15.11
C ARG A 826 12.78 -12.16 -14.95
N ILE A 827 12.03 -12.27 -13.87
CA ILE A 827 11.14 -13.42 -13.61
C ILE A 827 10.05 -13.51 -14.69
N PHE A 828 9.42 -12.39 -15.07
CA PHE A 828 8.44 -12.38 -16.16
C PHE A 828 9.05 -12.82 -17.50
N THR A 829 10.24 -12.30 -17.81
CA THR A 829 10.95 -12.57 -19.06
C THR A 829 11.31 -14.04 -19.17
N GLU A 830 11.87 -14.62 -18.11
CA GLU A 830 12.23 -16.04 -18.07
C GLU A 830 11.00 -16.95 -18.23
N ILE A 831 9.89 -16.65 -17.56
CA ILE A 831 8.66 -17.45 -17.68
C ILE A 831 8.09 -17.36 -19.11
N ILE A 832 8.06 -16.17 -19.71
CA ILE A 832 7.57 -15.99 -21.08
C ILE A 832 8.47 -16.70 -22.10
N ALA A 833 9.77 -16.66 -21.89
CA ALA A 833 10.72 -17.34 -22.75
C ALA A 833 10.62 -18.87 -22.61
N LEU A 834 10.36 -19.40 -21.41
CA LEU A 834 10.00 -20.81 -21.19
C LEU A 834 8.67 -21.22 -21.86
N ALA A 835 7.74 -20.28 -22.06
CA ALA A 835 6.52 -20.53 -22.83
C ALA A 835 6.76 -20.68 -24.34
N GLN A 836 7.97 -20.35 -24.82
CA GLN A 836 8.43 -20.50 -26.20
C GLN A 836 7.48 -19.89 -27.25
N LEU A 837 7.05 -18.64 -27.03
CA LEU A 837 6.17 -17.91 -27.96
C LEU A 837 6.78 -17.67 -29.36
N ASN A 838 8.08 -17.88 -29.52
CA ASN A 838 8.77 -17.86 -30.81
C ASN A 838 8.81 -19.24 -31.52
N ARG A 839 8.37 -20.33 -30.86
CA ARG A 839 8.41 -21.70 -31.41
C ARG A 839 7.07 -22.42 -31.42
N LEU A 840 6.19 -22.12 -30.47
CA LEU A 840 4.88 -22.78 -30.31
C LEU A 840 3.77 -21.80 -30.69
N ALA A 841 2.82 -22.20 -31.52
CA ALA A 841 1.72 -21.34 -31.98
C ALA A 841 0.52 -21.33 -31.02
N ASN A 842 -0.37 -20.33 -31.18
CA ASN A 842 -1.66 -20.20 -30.51
C ASN A 842 -1.64 -20.15 -28.97
N LYS A 843 -0.58 -19.58 -28.40
CA LYS A 843 -0.46 -19.31 -26.97
C LYS A 843 -0.94 -17.90 -26.61
N LYS A 844 -1.68 -17.80 -25.51
CA LYS A 844 -2.13 -16.53 -24.91
C LYS A 844 -1.49 -16.40 -23.52
N VAL A 845 -0.73 -15.33 -23.27
CA VAL A 845 -0.21 -15.03 -21.92
C VAL A 845 -0.96 -13.84 -21.36
N MET A 846 -1.50 -14.00 -20.15
CA MET A 846 -2.25 -12.98 -19.43
C MET A 846 -1.39 -12.42 -18.30
N LEU A 847 -0.85 -11.22 -18.50
CA LEU A 847 -0.07 -10.48 -17.50
C LEU A 847 -1.02 -9.60 -16.67
N ILE A 848 -1.44 -10.11 -15.51
CA ILE A 848 -2.29 -9.35 -14.57
C ILE A 848 -1.39 -8.50 -13.66
N THR A 849 -0.61 -7.62 -14.29
CA THR A 849 0.16 -6.55 -13.67
C THR A 849 0.37 -5.41 -14.66
N GLY A 850 0.25 -4.17 -14.17
CA GLY A 850 0.58 -2.94 -14.89
C GLY A 850 2.07 -2.58 -14.85
N LEU A 851 2.94 -3.49 -14.39
CA LEU A 851 4.38 -3.33 -14.46
C LEU A 851 4.85 -3.42 -15.92
N ARG A 852 5.48 -2.36 -16.45
CA ARG A 852 6.16 -2.43 -17.75
C ARG A 852 7.30 -3.45 -17.68
N ILE A 853 7.27 -4.41 -18.59
CA ILE A 853 8.31 -5.44 -18.77
C ILE A 853 8.95 -5.13 -20.13
N PRO A 854 10.14 -4.49 -20.16
CA PRO A 854 10.87 -4.24 -21.41
C PRO A 854 10.93 -5.49 -22.30
N GLU A 855 10.94 -5.29 -23.61
CA GLU A 855 11.00 -6.36 -24.64
C GLU A 855 9.77 -7.28 -24.70
N ILE A 856 8.84 -7.19 -23.75
CA ILE A 856 7.54 -7.86 -23.76
C ILE A 856 6.41 -6.85 -23.93
N THR A 857 6.28 -5.89 -23.02
CA THR A 857 5.24 -4.86 -23.06
C THR A 857 5.35 -3.98 -24.31
N ASP A 858 6.58 -3.77 -24.79
CA ASP A 858 6.86 -2.85 -25.89
C ASP A 858 6.60 -3.50 -27.27
N ARG A 859 6.39 -4.83 -27.33
CA ARG A 859 6.13 -5.58 -28.56
C ARG A 859 4.76 -5.24 -29.18
N PRO A 860 4.62 -5.23 -30.52
CA PRO A 860 3.34 -5.00 -31.18
C PRO A 860 2.30 -6.11 -30.90
N GLU A 861 2.75 -7.33 -30.62
CA GLU A 861 1.88 -8.47 -30.26
C GLU A 861 1.32 -8.38 -28.84
N THR A 862 1.82 -7.46 -28.02
CA THR A 862 1.32 -7.23 -26.67
C THR A 862 0.19 -6.22 -26.67
N LEU A 863 -0.98 -6.64 -26.20
CA LEU A 863 -2.20 -5.86 -26.17
C LEU A 863 -2.54 -5.43 -24.74
N LEU A 864 -2.62 -4.12 -24.52
CA LEU A 864 -3.02 -3.56 -23.23
C LEU A 864 -4.54 -3.58 -23.06
N PHE A 865 -5.04 -4.12 -21.94
CA PHE A 865 -6.47 -4.27 -21.67
C PHE A 865 -6.86 -3.76 -20.29
N ASP A 866 -8.14 -3.43 -20.08
CA ASP A 866 -8.74 -3.27 -18.75
C ASP A 866 -9.74 -4.41 -18.49
N TRP A 867 -10.10 -4.66 -17.23
CA TRP A 867 -11.15 -5.67 -16.90
C TRP A 867 -12.47 -5.44 -17.64
N LYS A 868 -12.80 -4.19 -17.98
CA LYS A 868 -13.97 -3.88 -18.81
C LYS A 868 -13.86 -4.40 -20.24
N ASP A 869 -12.65 -4.42 -20.81
CA ASP A 869 -12.42 -5.00 -22.14
C ASP A 869 -12.67 -6.51 -22.10
N PHE A 870 -12.20 -7.16 -21.03
CA PHE A 870 -12.44 -8.58 -20.78
C PHE A 870 -13.93 -8.90 -20.62
N ASP A 871 -14.64 -8.08 -19.84
CA ASP A 871 -16.08 -8.22 -19.63
C ASP A 871 -16.89 -8.03 -20.93
N VAL A 872 -16.53 -7.03 -21.74
CA VAL A 872 -17.18 -6.77 -23.04
C VAL A 872 -16.87 -7.87 -24.05
N ALA A 873 -15.66 -8.43 -24.02
CA ALA A 873 -15.27 -9.53 -24.90
C ALA A 873 -16.01 -10.84 -24.61
N GLY A 874 -16.48 -11.03 -23.36
CA GLY A 874 -17.09 -12.29 -22.93
C GLY A 874 -16.10 -13.46 -22.91
N GLY A 875 -14.80 -13.16 -22.85
CA GLY A 875 -13.69 -14.09 -22.74
C GLY A 875 -12.56 -13.88 -23.77
N LEU A 876 -11.58 -14.79 -23.80
CA LEU A 876 -10.27 -14.54 -24.42
C LEU A 876 -10.27 -14.47 -25.95
N ASP A 877 -11.23 -15.08 -26.63
CA ASP A 877 -11.20 -15.18 -28.11
C ASP A 877 -11.52 -13.85 -28.79
N ASN A 878 -12.37 -13.04 -28.17
CA ASN A 878 -12.77 -11.73 -28.70
C ASN A 878 -11.97 -10.57 -28.07
N LEU A 879 -11.11 -10.85 -27.09
CA LEU A 879 -10.44 -9.82 -26.31
C LEU A 879 -9.55 -8.93 -27.19
N ALA A 880 -8.82 -9.51 -28.14
CA ALA A 880 -7.99 -8.75 -29.07
C ALA A 880 -8.80 -7.78 -29.95
N GLU A 881 -9.97 -8.20 -30.42
CA GLU A 881 -10.87 -7.37 -31.22
C GLU A 881 -11.46 -6.22 -30.40
N VAL A 882 -11.88 -6.49 -29.16
CA VAL A 882 -12.40 -5.47 -28.24
C VAL A 882 -11.32 -4.44 -27.92
N ILE A 883 -10.09 -4.88 -27.63
CA ILE A 883 -8.96 -3.97 -27.38
C ILE A 883 -8.67 -3.12 -28.62
N THR A 884 -8.61 -3.73 -29.80
CA THR A 884 -8.36 -3.01 -31.06
C THR A 884 -9.44 -1.96 -31.31
N THR A 885 -10.70 -2.32 -31.09
CA THR A 885 -11.84 -1.40 -31.19
C THR A 885 -11.72 -0.25 -30.20
N ARG A 886 -11.40 -0.53 -28.93
CA ARG A 886 -11.16 0.49 -27.90
C ARG A 886 -10.01 1.42 -28.29
N GLN A 887 -8.86 0.87 -28.68
CA GLN A 887 -7.67 1.63 -29.06
C GLN A 887 -7.97 2.54 -30.25
N ARG A 888 -8.69 2.04 -31.26
CA ARG A 888 -9.18 2.87 -32.38
C ARG A 888 -10.03 4.04 -31.88
N PHE A 889 -10.99 3.82 -30.98
CA PHE A 889 -11.79 4.91 -30.40
C PHE A 889 -10.95 5.89 -29.56
N GLU A 890 -9.93 5.42 -28.85
CA GLU A 890 -8.98 6.28 -28.12
C GLU A 890 -8.15 7.14 -29.08
N THR A 891 -7.63 6.58 -30.17
CA THR A 891 -6.92 7.32 -31.20
C THR A 891 -7.83 8.33 -31.91
N GLU A 892 -9.05 7.92 -32.30
CA GLU A 892 -10.04 8.84 -32.89
C GLU A 892 -10.40 9.98 -31.93
N ARG A 893 -10.46 9.70 -30.62
CA ARG A 893 -10.68 10.72 -29.58
C ARG A 893 -9.51 11.68 -29.45
N ASP A 894 -8.29 11.15 -29.40
CA ASP A 894 -7.09 11.95 -29.19
C ASP A 894 -6.76 12.80 -30.43
N ASN A 895 -7.26 12.40 -31.61
CA ASN A 895 -7.22 13.17 -32.86
C ASN A 895 -8.33 14.23 -32.98
N LEU A 896 -9.24 14.39 -32.01
CA LEU A 896 -10.26 15.44 -32.06
C LEU A 896 -9.60 16.82 -31.91
N THR A 897 -9.75 17.65 -32.94
CA THR A 897 -9.19 19.00 -32.98
C THR A 897 -10.29 20.07 -32.78
N PRO A 898 -9.93 21.35 -32.60
CA PRO A 898 -10.90 22.44 -32.59
C PRO A 898 -11.76 22.50 -33.86
N GLU A 899 -11.24 22.05 -34.99
CA GLU A 899 -11.88 22.05 -36.31
C GLU A 899 -12.83 20.87 -36.52
N SER A 900 -12.75 19.82 -35.71
CA SER A 900 -13.61 18.64 -35.80
C SER A 900 -15.09 19.02 -35.84
N SER A 901 -15.87 18.26 -36.61
CA SER A 901 -17.31 18.54 -36.73
C SER A 901 -18.06 18.09 -35.46
N ARG A 902 -19.24 18.66 -35.23
CA ARG A 902 -20.10 18.23 -34.11
C ARG A 902 -20.48 16.75 -34.23
N GLN A 903 -20.83 16.32 -35.44
CA GLN A 903 -21.24 14.94 -35.74
C GLN A 903 -20.08 13.96 -35.49
N GLU A 904 -18.87 14.34 -35.84
CA GLU A 904 -17.66 13.56 -35.57
C GLU A 904 -17.42 13.39 -34.06
N VAL A 905 -17.54 14.46 -33.28
CA VAL A 905 -17.38 14.40 -31.82
C VAL A 905 -18.51 13.59 -31.16
N GLU A 906 -19.74 13.67 -31.66
CA GLU A 906 -20.87 12.83 -31.22
C GLU A 906 -20.56 11.35 -31.45
N ARG A 907 -20.11 11.00 -32.67
CA ARG A 907 -19.75 9.63 -33.06
C ARG A 907 -18.61 9.08 -32.21
N VAL A 908 -17.50 9.82 -32.10
CA VAL A 908 -16.27 9.36 -31.43
C VAL A 908 -16.45 9.23 -29.92
N LEU A 909 -17.20 10.13 -29.29
CA LEU A 909 -17.40 10.12 -27.83
C LEU A 909 -18.68 9.41 -27.37
N GLY A 910 -19.54 8.97 -28.30
CA GLY A 910 -20.86 8.41 -27.99
C GLY A 910 -21.71 9.37 -27.15
N CYS A 911 -21.65 10.67 -27.43
CA CYS A 911 -22.22 11.71 -26.58
C CYS A 911 -23.34 12.49 -27.26
N SER A 912 -24.20 13.13 -26.47
CA SER A 912 -25.30 13.95 -27.01
C SER A 912 -24.78 15.19 -27.76
N PRO A 913 -25.57 15.77 -28.70
CA PRO A 913 -25.17 16.99 -29.41
C PRO A 913 -24.77 18.16 -28.51
N ARG A 914 -25.39 18.24 -27.32
CA ARG A 914 -25.04 19.27 -26.32
C ARG A 914 -23.68 19.03 -25.68
N GLN A 915 -23.32 17.78 -25.42
CA GLN A 915 -22.00 17.41 -24.88
C GLN A 915 -20.91 17.58 -25.94
N ALA A 916 -21.17 17.16 -27.17
CA ALA A 916 -20.24 17.36 -28.29
C ALA A 916 -19.91 18.84 -28.50
N ASN A 917 -20.91 19.72 -28.50
CA ASN A 917 -20.69 21.17 -28.56
C ASN A 917 -19.89 21.72 -27.37
N ARG A 918 -20.04 21.15 -26.16
CA ARG A 918 -19.23 21.55 -25.00
C ARG A 918 -17.76 21.13 -25.15
N VAL A 919 -17.52 19.93 -25.68
CA VAL A 919 -16.16 19.45 -25.96
C VAL A 919 -15.52 20.29 -27.05
N LEU A 920 -16.19 20.52 -28.18
CA LEU A 920 -15.71 21.41 -29.24
C LEU A 920 -15.43 22.82 -28.75
N ARG A 921 -16.29 23.36 -27.88
CA ARG A 921 -16.06 24.67 -27.29
C ARG A 921 -14.81 24.70 -26.40
N ARG A 922 -14.48 23.61 -25.71
CA ARG A 922 -13.23 23.49 -24.95
C ARG A 922 -12.02 23.37 -25.88
N LEU A 923 -12.12 22.51 -26.91
CA LEU A 923 -11.05 22.34 -27.90
C LEU A 923 -10.72 23.67 -28.60
N ARG A 924 -11.73 24.47 -28.96
CA ARG A 924 -11.59 25.84 -29.51
C ARG A 924 -11.13 26.89 -28.49
N GLY A 925 -10.41 26.50 -27.45
CA GLY A 925 -9.83 27.42 -26.46
C GLY A 925 -10.87 28.11 -25.58
N GLY A 926 -11.95 27.41 -25.20
CA GLY A 926 -13.14 27.97 -24.57
C GLY A 926 -12.93 28.80 -23.29
N LYS A 927 -12.66 30.10 -23.48
CA LYS A 927 -13.32 31.26 -22.87
C LYS A 927 -13.05 32.47 -23.77
N SER A 928 -13.89 32.71 -24.78
CA SER A 928 -14.11 34.09 -25.20
C SER A 928 -14.68 34.80 -23.97
N ALA A 929 -14.01 35.83 -23.45
CA ALA A 929 -14.57 36.66 -22.40
C ALA A 929 -15.94 37.16 -22.87
N ARG A 930 -17.01 36.67 -22.25
CA ARG A 930 -18.33 37.22 -22.52
C ARG A 930 -18.32 38.64 -21.97
N VAL A 931 -18.27 39.62 -22.87
CA VAL A 931 -18.57 41.02 -22.55
C VAL A 931 -19.87 41.02 -21.73
N PRO A 932 -19.89 41.48 -20.48
CA PRO A 932 -21.08 41.46 -19.64
C PRO A 932 -22.27 42.13 -20.34
N PHE A 933 -23.50 41.65 -20.08
CA PHE A 933 -24.70 42.23 -20.69
C PHE A 933 -24.81 43.74 -20.43
N ARG A 934 -24.35 44.21 -19.27
CA ARG A 934 -24.21 45.63 -18.95
C ARG A 934 -23.48 46.41 -20.04
N GLU A 935 -22.27 46.00 -20.38
CA GLU A 935 -21.43 46.71 -21.36
C GLU A 935 -22.05 46.69 -22.76
N GLN A 936 -22.65 45.57 -23.16
CA GLN A 936 -23.34 45.47 -24.46
C GLN A 936 -24.59 46.36 -24.51
N ILE A 937 -25.38 46.42 -23.43
CA ILE A 937 -26.57 47.27 -23.33
C ILE A 937 -26.18 48.75 -23.37
N LEU A 938 -25.17 49.15 -22.58
CA LEU A 938 -24.72 50.55 -22.53
C LEU A 938 -24.16 51.00 -23.89
N ALA A 939 -23.38 50.15 -24.56
CA ALA A 939 -22.87 50.45 -25.90
C ALA A 939 -24.00 50.64 -26.93
N LEU A 940 -25.04 49.80 -26.90
CA LEU A 940 -26.18 49.92 -27.81
C LEU A 940 -27.07 51.15 -27.53
N LEU A 941 -27.08 51.63 -26.29
CA LEU A 941 -27.84 52.83 -25.89
C LEU A 941 -27.05 54.13 -26.07
N ALA A 942 -25.74 54.05 -26.34
CA ALA A 942 -24.91 55.21 -26.67
C ALA A 942 -25.41 55.90 -27.96
N ASP A 943 -25.98 55.14 -28.89
CA ASP A 943 -26.57 55.64 -30.14
C ASP A 943 -28.05 56.08 -29.98
N GLY A 944 -28.50 56.33 -28.75
CA GLY A 944 -29.84 56.82 -28.43
C GLY A 944 -30.82 55.74 -27.95
N GLN A 945 -32.12 55.98 -28.14
CA GLN A 945 -33.16 55.12 -27.58
C GLN A 945 -33.24 53.78 -28.31
N LYS A 946 -33.30 52.66 -27.56
CA LYS A 946 -33.52 51.31 -28.13
C LYS A 946 -34.72 50.61 -27.52
N LYS A 947 -35.42 49.82 -28.33
CA LYS A 947 -36.52 48.96 -27.87
C LYS A 947 -36.00 47.63 -27.33
N THR A 948 -36.76 47.01 -26.44
CA THR A 948 -36.43 45.68 -25.87
C THR A 948 -36.18 44.62 -26.95
N PRO A 949 -37.00 44.50 -28.02
CA PRO A 949 -36.72 43.54 -29.09
C PRO A 949 -35.42 43.82 -29.85
N GLU A 950 -35.05 45.10 -30.01
CA GLU A 950 -33.80 45.50 -30.68
C GLU A 950 -32.59 45.10 -29.83
N LEU A 951 -32.64 45.33 -28.52
CA LEU A 951 -31.61 44.92 -27.57
C LEU A 951 -31.50 43.38 -27.47
N VAL A 952 -32.64 42.68 -27.44
CA VAL A 952 -32.67 41.20 -27.39
C VAL A 952 -32.16 40.59 -28.70
N ALA A 953 -32.41 41.23 -29.85
CA ALA A 953 -31.91 40.77 -31.14
C ALA A 953 -30.40 41.03 -31.31
N ALA A 954 -29.90 42.15 -30.79
CA ALA A 954 -28.50 42.56 -30.94
C ALA A 954 -27.54 41.86 -29.95
N ILE A 955 -28.03 41.45 -28.78
CA ILE A 955 -27.20 40.86 -27.71
C ILE A 955 -27.26 39.33 -27.79
N GLN A 956 -26.11 38.67 -27.92
CA GLN A 956 -26.04 37.20 -27.81
C GLN A 956 -26.29 36.74 -26.37
N GLY A 957 -27.55 36.45 -26.05
CA GLY A 957 -27.97 36.01 -24.73
C GLY A 957 -29.39 35.46 -24.70
N HIS A 958 -29.76 34.81 -23.59
CA HIS A 958 -31.14 34.39 -23.39
C HIS A 958 -32.02 35.63 -23.15
N PRO A 959 -33.15 35.82 -23.86
CA PRO A 959 -33.99 37.02 -23.76
C PRO A 959 -34.38 37.39 -22.33
N LYS A 960 -34.68 36.38 -21.50
CA LYS A 960 -35.00 36.56 -20.08
C LYS A 960 -33.85 37.18 -19.28
N ALA A 961 -32.61 36.80 -19.54
CA ALA A 961 -31.44 37.32 -18.83
C ALA A 961 -31.15 38.78 -19.24
N ILE A 962 -31.34 39.11 -20.52
CA ILE A 962 -31.24 40.49 -21.03
C ILE A 962 -32.32 41.36 -20.39
N ASN A 963 -33.56 40.87 -20.29
CA ASN A 963 -34.65 41.58 -19.60
C ASN A 963 -34.40 41.77 -18.10
N THR A 964 -33.85 40.76 -17.42
CA THR A 964 -33.44 40.89 -16.02
C THR A 964 -32.38 41.98 -15.87
N GLU A 965 -31.38 42.00 -16.76
CA GLU A 965 -30.33 43.01 -16.72
C GLU A 965 -30.85 44.41 -17.03
N LEU A 966 -31.74 44.57 -18.01
CA LEU A 966 -32.41 45.85 -18.28
C LEU A 966 -33.19 46.35 -17.06
N THR A 967 -33.88 45.44 -16.36
CA THR A 967 -34.60 45.79 -15.12
C THR A 967 -33.64 46.23 -14.02
N ARG A 968 -32.50 45.54 -13.89
CA ARG A 968 -31.44 45.88 -12.93
C ARG A 968 -30.82 47.24 -13.24
N LEU A 969 -30.45 47.50 -14.50
CA LEU A 969 -29.83 48.76 -14.95
C LEU A 969 -30.78 49.96 -14.77
N VAL A 970 -32.08 49.78 -14.99
CA VAL A 970 -33.09 50.79 -14.65
C VAL A 970 -33.15 51.01 -13.14
N GLY A 971 -33.14 49.93 -12.34
CA GLY A 971 -33.22 50.02 -10.88
C GLY A 971 -32.03 50.73 -10.22
N ILE A 972 -30.85 50.68 -10.83
CA ILE A 972 -29.64 51.37 -10.36
C ILE A 972 -29.45 52.76 -11.00
N GLY A 973 -30.33 53.17 -11.92
CA GLY A 973 -30.26 54.48 -12.58
C GLY A 973 -29.20 54.61 -13.68
N GLU A 974 -28.57 53.53 -14.12
CA GLU A 974 -27.59 53.58 -15.22
C GLU A 974 -28.23 53.73 -16.60
N ILE A 975 -29.52 53.38 -16.73
CA ILE A 975 -30.34 53.63 -17.92
C ILE A 975 -31.72 54.11 -17.50
N VAL A 976 -32.38 54.89 -18.35
CA VAL A 976 -33.73 55.42 -18.13
C VAL A 976 -34.74 54.70 -19.02
N LYS A 977 -35.86 54.29 -18.44
CA LYS A 977 -36.98 53.71 -19.17
C LYS A 977 -37.96 54.80 -19.59
N VAL A 978 -37.83 55.28 -20.83
CA VAL A 978 -38.62 56.41 -21.36
C VAL A 978 -40.10 56.03 -21.56
N ARG A 979 -40.36 54.79 -21.99
CA ARG A 979 -41.71 54.23 -22.15
C ARG A 979 -41.65 52.70 -22.08
N ARG A 980 -42.81 52.03 -22.07
CA ARG A 980 -42.87 50.57 -21.94
C ARG A 980 -42.02 49.88 -23.02
N GLY A 981 -40.92 49.27 -22.58
CA GLY A 981 -40.00 48.51 -23.42
C GLY A 981 -39.01 49.34 -24.22
N VAL A 982 -38.82 50.63 -23.92
CA VAL A 982 -37.85 51.53 -24.57
C VAL A 982 -36.92 52.14 -23.52
N TYR A 983 -35.62 52.10 -23.78
CA TYR A 983 -34.57 52.51 -22.85
C TYR A 983 -33.61 53.50 -23.50
N THR A 984 -32.97 54.34 -22.69
CA THR A 984 -31.95 55.32 -23.11
C THR A 984 -30.95 55.56 -21.98
N LEU A 985 -29.82 56.22 -22.26
CA LEU A 985 -28.89 56.66 -21.20
C LEU A 985 -29.46 57.91 -20.50
N PRO A 986 -29.18 58.13 -19.20
CA PRO A 986 -29.57 59.35 -18.51
C PRO A 986 -28.99 60.59 -19.22
N GLU A 987 -29.79 61.66 -19.32
CA GLU A 987 -29.26 62.97 -19.74
C GLU A 987 -28.32 63.48 -18.62
N VAL A 988 -27.10 63.86 -19.00
CA VAL A 988 -26.07 64.37 -18.08
C VAL A 988 -26.38 65.82 -17.69
#